data_AF-A0A177NJS6-F1
#
_entry.id   AF-A0A177NJS6-F1
#
_cell.length_a   1.000
_cell.length_b   1.000
_cell.length_c   1.000
_cell.angle_alpha   90.00
_cell.angle_beta   90.00
_cell.angle_gamma   90.00
#
_symmetry.space_group_name_H-M   'P 1'
#
loop_
_entity.id
_entity.type
_entity.pdbx_description
1 polymer ?
#
loop_
_entity_poly.entity_id
_entity_poly.type
_entity_poly.pdbx_seq_one_letter_code
_entity_poly.pdbx_strand_id
1 'polypeptide(L)'
;MSNIKTPKKLIEVALPLDDINEAAAHEKQPGIGAHPRGLHLWWARRPLAAARAVIFAQMVNDPGFERHLGRGINKKDAQVERERLFGILRKLVVWENTNNQSVLEEARAEIWKSWRETCALNKNHPDAATMFNPEKLPAFHDPFAGGGALPLEAQRLGLESYASDLNPVAVLINKAMIEIPPKFAGRAPIGPLPPATGKKDATRNAFDDWSGARGLAEDVRRYGYWMREEAFKRIGHLYPKVDLTTGKPIPHGAGNQANEATVIAWIWVRTVKSPNPAFSHVDVPLASTFILSSKAGKECYVEPIIGGDSYYFEVRNGKPPERAKAGTTAGKRNAFLCLLSGVAIDYNYIRAEGKAGRMGQNLMAIIAEGSRGRVYLAPTHEMEAVANQAQPAWQPETQLPDNPRDFKTPNYGMTSFGDLFTPRQLVALTTFSDLVQIAREKIKADALTAGIIDDGQGLNDGGTGATAYADAVAVYLAFAIDRLADYGSSIATWKPSGEQVMQTFKRQALPITWDFPESNFFAGKSICWENAVKYSSDNLVASSSYESVFSGQVFQADAQRQNISMSKVISTDPPYYDNIGYADLSDFFYVWLRRSLRPIYPALFATMAVPKAEELVATPYRHGSKEKAEQFFLNGMTAAMHRLAEQAHPVFPTTIYYAFKQSDTTDVGTGNTGWETFLEAVLKAGFTITGTWPMRTELANRMIGSGTNALASSIVLVCRPREANAATISRREFIKELKQELSEAIDVMIGGAEGVSPVAPPLRQNS
;
A
#
# COMPACT_ATOMS: atom_id res chain seq x y z
N MET A 1 -27.80 34.38 -11.52
CA MET A 1 -26.63 33.65 -12.06
C MET A 1 -27.09 32.96 -13.33
N SER A 2 -26.37 33.08 -14.44
CA SER A 2 -26.65 32.30 -15.64
C SER A 2 -26.53 30.82 -15.32
N ASN A 3 -27.50 30.01 -15.76
CA ASN A 3 -27.49 28.58 -15.46
C ASN A 3 -26.38 27.89 -16.28
N ILE A 4 -25.50 27.14 -15.63
CA ILE A 4 -24.45 26.37 -16.30
C ILE A 4 -25.10 25.17 -16.98
N LYS A 5 -24.80 24.96 -18.26
CA LYS A 5 -25.26 23.80 -19.02
C LYS A 5 -24.34 22.62 -18.78
N THR A 6 -24.82 21.61 -18.08
CA THR A 6 -24.03 20.42 -17.71
C THR A 6 -24.58 19.17 -18.41
N PRO A 7 -23.94 18.68 -19.49
CA PRO A 7 -24.26 17.37 -20.04
C PRO A 7 -24.12 16.29 -18.97
N LYS A 8 -25.00 15.28 -18.99
CA LYS A 8 -24.81 14.08 -18.17
C LYS A 8 -23.50 13.42 -18.55
N LYS A 9 -22.78 12.94 -17.54
CA LYS A 9 -21.56 12.16 -17.74
C LYS A 9 -21.88 10.69 -17.85
N LEU A 10 -21.00 9.92 -18.49
CA LEU A 10 -21.18 8.47 -18.65
C LEU A 10 -21.35 7.77 -17.29
N ILE A 11 -20.60 8.23 -16.27
CA ILE A 11 -20.70 7.77 -14.87
C ILE A 11 -22.09 7.98 -14.25
N GLU A 12 -22.93 8.86 -14.79
CA GLU A 12 -24.29 9.12 -14.28
C GLU A 12 -25.36 8.25 -14.96
N VAL A 13 -24.97 7.44 -15.95
CA VAL A 13 -25.91 6.71 -16.81
C VAL A 13 -25.61 5.21 -16.85
N ALA A 14 -24.40 4.81 -17.23
CA ALA A 14 -24.07 3.40 -17.43
C ALA A 14 -22.57 3.12 -17.39
N LEU A 15 -22.20 1.93 -16.91
CA LEU A 15 -20.83 1.42 -16.87
C LEU A 15 -20.79 -0.08 -17.21
N PRO A 16 -19.74 -0.58 -17.87
CA PRO A 16 -19.50 -2.01 -18.08
C PRO A 16 -18.90 -2.63 -16.81
N LEU A 17 -19.73 -2.81 -15.77
CA LEU A 17 -19.25 -3.18 -14.44
C LEU A 17 -18.59 -4.56 -14.37
N ASP A 18 -19.06 -5.54 -15.14
CA ASP A 18 -18.47 -6.88 -15.15
C ASP A 18 -17.02 -6.83 -15.62
N ASP A 19 -16.74 -6.12 -16.71
CA ASP A 19 -15.38 -5.91 -17.23
C ASP A 19 -14.48 -5.18 -16.21
N ILE A 20 -15.00 -4.12 -15.58
CA ILE A 20 -14.26 -3.36 -14.55
C ILE A 20 -13.94 -4.26 -13.34
N ASN A 21 -14.91 -5.05 -12.89
CA ASN A 21 -14.78 -5.90 -11.72
C ASN A 21 -13.84 -7.08 -11.96
N GLU A 22 -13.88 -7.68 -13.16
CA GLU A 22 -12.94 -8.74 -13.56
C GLU A 22 -11.51 -8.20 -13.60
N ALA A 23 -11.29 -7.05 -14.25
CA ALA A 23 -9.99 -6.41 -14.31
C ALA A 23 -9.45 -6.03 -12.91
N ALA A 24 -10.30 -5.46 -12.05
CA ALA A 24 -9.96 -5.13 -10.67
C ALA A 24 -9.58 -6.37 -9.84
N ALA A 25 -10.24 -7.51 -10.07
CA ALA A 25 -9.90 -8.77 -9.42
C ALA A 25 -8.57 -9.35 -9.93
N HIS A 26 -8.33 -9.29 -11.25
CA HIS A 26 -7.08 -9.73 -11.87
C HIS A 26 -5.88 -8.94 -11.35
N GLU A 27 -5.98 -7.61 -11.23
CA GLU A 27 -4.92 -6.74 -10.68
C GLU A 27 -4.49 -7.16 -9.26
N LYS A 28 -5.40 -7.73 -8.46
CA LYS A 28 -5.09 -8.19 -7.11
C LYS A 28 -4.42 -9.55 -7.04
N GLN A 29 -4.31 -10.29 -8.14
CA GLN A 29 -3.65 -11.59 -8.15
C GLN A 29 -2.13 -11.45 -7.92
N PRO A 30 -1.49 -12.42 -7.24
CA PRO A 30 -0.04 -12.51 -7.20
C PRO A 30 0.54 -12.72 -8.61
N GLY A 31 1.75 -12.22 -8.87
CA GLY A 31 2.49 -12.54 -10.10
C GLY A 31 2.24 -11.63 -11.31
N ILE A 32 1.42 -10.58 -11.18
CA ILE A 32 1.17 -9.60 -12.25
C ILE A 32 2.36 -8.67 -12.59
N GLY A 33 3.50 -8.86 -11.93
CA GLY A 33 4.72 -8.07 -12.13
C GLY A 33 4.79 -6.79 -11.30
N ALA A 34 5.58 -5.83 -11.79
CA ALA A 34 5.77 -4.53 -11.14
C ALA A 34 4.49 -3.69 -11.22
N HIS A 35 4.15 -3.05 -10.11
CA HIS A 35 2.90 -2.31 -9.95
C HIS A 35 3.11 -1.13 -8.99
N PRO A 36 2.44 0.02 -9.20
CA PRO A 36 2.51 1.17 -8.27
C PRO A 36 2.31 0.85 -6.77
N ARG A 37 1.49 -0.16 -6.41
CA ARG A 37 1.30 -0.64 -5.03
C ARG A 37 2.57 -1.19 -4.40
N GLY A 38 3.50 -1.66 -5.23
CA GLY A 38 4.78 -2.19 -4.82
C GLY A 38 5.81 -1.10 -4.55
N LEU A 39 5.57 0.17 -4.91
CA LEU A 39 6.52 1.27 -4.69
C LEU A 39 6.78 1.51 -3.19
N HIS A 40 5.70 1.53 -2.40
CA HIS A 40 5.71 1.60 -0.93
C HIS A 40 4.40 1.02 -0.38
N LEU A 41 4.41 0.39 0.80
CA LEU A 41 3.19 -0.14 1.40
C LEU A 41 2.19 0.98 1.74
N TRP A 42 0.91 0.76 1.39
CA TRP A 42 -0.22 1.54 1.90
C TRP A 42 -1.46 0.64 1.96
N TRP A 43 -2.21 0.66 3.06
CA TRP A 43 -3.11 -0.44 3.43
C TRP A 43 -4.45 -0.51 2.69
N ALA A 44 -4.87 0.54 1.99
CA ALA A 44 -6.15 0.58 1.28
C ALA A 44 -6.01 1.22 -0.11
N ARG A 45 -5.21 0.61 -0.99
CA ARG A 45 -5.09 1.08 -2.38
C ARG A 45 -6.25 0.57 -3.23
N ARG A 46 -6.87 1.48 -3.97
CA ARG A 46 -7.88 1.12 -4.99
C ARG A 46 -7.22 0.47 -6.20
N PRO A 47 -7.90 -0.51 -6.84
CA PRO A 47 -7.47 -1.02 -8.13
C PRO A 47 -7.37 0.11 -9.16
N LEU A 48 -6.26 0.16 -9.90
CA LEU A 48 -6.02 1.13 -10.95
C LEU A 48 -7.06 1.01 -12.07
N ALA A 49 -7.51 -0.21 -12.38
CA ALA A 49 -8.58 -0.45 -13.35
C ALA A 49 -9.87 0.33 -12.98
N ALA A 50 -10.30 0.24 -11.72
CA ALA A 50 -11.49 0.94 -11.23
C ALA A 50 -11.29 2.46 -11.17
N ALA A 51 -10.13 2.94 -10.71
CA ALA A 51 -9.78 4.36 -10.71
C ALA A 51 -9.85 4.96 -12.13
N ARG A 52 -9.20 4.32 -13.10
CA ARG A 52 -9.17 4.74 -14.50
C ARG A 52 -10.56 4.76 -15.14
N ALA A 53 -11.35 3.71 -14.93
CA ALA A 53 -12.71 3.62 -15.47
C ALA A 53 -13.63 4.73 -14.93
N VAL A 54 -13.58 4.98 -13.62
CA VAL A 54 -14.38 6.03 -12.98
C VAL A 54 -13.99 7.41 -13.49
N ILE A 55 -12.69 7.74 -13.53
CA ILE A 55 -12.23 9.06 -13.99
C ILE A 55 -12.58 9.25 -15.48
N PHE A 56 -12.37 8.24 -16.33
CA PHE A 56 -12.78 8.32 -17.74
C PHE A 56 -14.28 8.60 -17.88
N ALA A 57 -15.12 7.81 -17.19
CA ALA A 57 -16.58 7.96 -17.25
C ALA A 57 -17.08 9.27 -16.60
N GLN A 58 -16.32 9.82 -15.64
CA GLN A 58 -16.59 11.12 -15.03
C GLN A 58 -16.32 12.27 -16.00
N MET A 59 -15.32 12.13 -16.89
CA MET A 59 -14.93 13.16 -17.85
C MET A 59 -15.78 13.15 -19.13
N VAL A 60 -16.17 11.97 -19.61
CA VAL A 60 -16.87 11.77 -20.88
C VAL A 60 -18.37 12.02 -20.79
N ASN A 61 -18.95 12.74 -21.76
CA ASN A 61 -20.38 13.00 -21.83
C ASN A 61 -21.16 11.75 -22.29
N ASP A 62 -22.33 11.50 -21.70
CA ASP A 62 -23.27 10.50 -22.21
C ASP A 62 -23.89 11.00 -23.53
N PRO A 63 -23.97 10.19 -24.60
CA PRO A 63 -24.48 10.62 -25.89
C PRO A 63 -26.02 10.78 -25.94
N GLY A 64 -26.75 10.37 -24.91
CA GLY A 64 -28.21 10.41 -24.88
C GLY A 64 -28.79 11.81 -25.08
N PHE A 65 -29.92 11.88 -25.77
CA PHE A 65 -30.61 13.14 -26.03
C PHE A 65 -31.08 13.85 -24.75
N GLU A 66 -30.68 15.11 -24.60
CA GLU A 66 -31.02 15.97 -23.47
C GLU A 66 -31.82 17.18 -23.94
N ARG A 67 -33.16 17.06 -23.87
CA ARG A 67 -34.10 18.09 -24.36
C ARG A 67 -33.82 19.50 -23.80
N HIS A 68 -33.44 19.60 -22.53
CA HIS A 68 -33.17 20.86 -21.86
C HIS A 68 -31.88 21.55 -22.33
N LEU A 69 -30.96 20.81 -22.96
CA LEU A 69 -29.73 21.34 -23.54
C LEU A 69 -29.77 21.40 -25.08
N GLY A 70 -30.73 20.71 -25.71
CA GLY A 70 -30.82 20.61 -27.17
C GLY A 70 -29.66 19.85 -27.80
N ARG A 71 -29.07 18.89 -27.07
CA ARG A 71 -27.91 18.08 -27.51
C ARG A 71 -28.20 16.58 -27.42
N GLY A 72 -27.29 15.78 -27.96
CA GLY A 72 -27.32 14.33 -27.92
C GLY A 72 -28.12 13.72 -29.07
N ILE A 73 -28.19 12.39 -29.07
CA ILE A 73 -28.79 11.58 -30.13
C ILE A 73 -29.92 10.70 -29.57
N ASN A 74 -30.78 10.20 -30.46
CA ASN A 74 -31.91 9.37 -30.06
C ASN A 74 -31.47 8.11 -29.30
N LYS A 75 -32.39 7.48 -28.55
CA LYS A 75 -32.10 6.37 -27.64
C LYS A 75 -31.32 5.21 -28.31
N LYS A 76 -31.64 4.87 -29.56
CA LYS A 76 -31.01 3.76 -30.28
C LYS A 76 -29.56 4.09 -30.64
N ASP A 77 -29.33 5.26 -31.25
CA ASP A 77 -27.98 5.66 -31.65
C ASP A 77 -27.11 5.99 -30.43
N ALA A 78 -27.71 6.51 -29.36
CA ALA A 78 -27.02 6.71 -28.08
C ALA A 78 -26.51 5.39 -27.49
N GLN A 79 -27.26 4.29 -27.65
CA GLN A 79 -26.81 2.98 -27.19
C GLN A 79 -25.61 2.47 -27.99
N VAL A 80 -25.60 2.68 -29.31
CA VAL A 80 -24.46 2.32 -30.17
C VAL A 80 -23.22 3.14 -29.78
N GLU A 81 -23.37 4.44 -29.58
CA GLU A 81 -22.25 5.29 -29.17
C GLU A 81 -21.76 4.96 -27.75
N ARG A 82 -22.67 4.64 -26.80
CA ARG A 82 -22.27 4.14 -25.46
C ARG A 82 -21.45 2.88 -25.56
N GLU A 83 -21.84 1.92 -26.40
CA GLU A 83 -21.09 0.69 -26.57
C GLU A 83 -19.70 0.93 -27.17
N ARG A 84 -19.56 1.92 -28.07
CA ARG A 84 -18.24 2.38 -28.55
C ARG A 84 -17.39 2.94 -27.40
N LEU A 85 -17.98 3.78 -26.54
CA LEU A 85 -17.31 4.33 -25.35
C LEU A 85 -16.93 3.22 -24.37
N PHE A 86 -17.78 2.21 -24.19
CA PHE A 86 -17.46 1.01 -23.40
C PHE A 86 -16.32 0.22 -24.03
N GLY A 87 -16.23 0.16 -25.36
CA GLY A 87 -15.07 -0.42 -26.06
C GLY A 87 -13.75 0.23 -25.64
N ILE A 88 -13.70 1.56 -25.50
CA ILE A 88 -12.52 2.27 -24.98
C ILE A 88 -12.26 1.87 -23.53
N LEU A 89 -13.30 1.89 -22.69
CA LEU A 89 -13.19 1.56 -21.27
C LEU A 89 -12.70 0.11 -21.05
N ARG A 90 -13.22 -0.87 -21.79
CA ARG A 90 -12.77 -2.27 -21.75
C ARG A 90 -11.29 -2.40 -22.09
N LYS A 91 -10.79 -1.67 -23.10
CA LYS A 91 -9.34 -1.62 -23.38
C LYS A 91 -8.57 -0.97 -22.24
N LEU A 92 -9.09 0.12 -21.67
CA LEU A 92 -8.44 0.87 -20.60
C LEU A 92 -8.26 0.03 -19.34
N VAL A 93 -9.23 -0.80 -18.93
CA VAL A 93 -9.15 -1.54 -17.65
C VAL A 93 -8.21 -2.74 -17.67
N VAL A 94 -7.85 -3.23 -18.86
CA VAL A 94 -6.90 -4.34 -19.03
C VAL A 94 -5.51 -3.97 -18.47
N TRP A 95 -4.96 -4.81 -17.60
CA TRP A 95 -3.70 -4.55 -16.89
C TRP A 95 -2.54 -4.26 -17.84
N GLU A 96 -2.41 -5.06 -18.88
CA GLU A 96 -1.38 -4.99 -19.91
C GLU A 96 -1.42 -3.67 -20.70
N ASN A 97 -2.59 -3.02 -20.74
CA ASN A 97 -2.80 -1.75 -21.43
C ASN A 97 -2.55 -0.51 -20.55
N THR A 98 -2.21 -0.68 -19.27
CA THR A 98 -2.06 0.42 -18.30
C THR A 98 -1.12 1.55 -18.75
N ASN A 99 -0.10 1.24 -19.56
CA ASN A 99 0.81 2.23 -20.13
C ASN A 99 0.82 2.24 -21.68
N ASN A 100 -0.17 1.62 -22.32
CA ASN A 100 -0.28 1.58 -23.77
C ASN A 100 -0.71 2.96 -24.31
N GLN A 101 0.20 3.66 -24.99
CA GLN A 101 -0.05 5.04 -25.44
C GLN A 101 -1.20 5.13 -26.44
N SER A 102 -1.34 4.18 -27.36
CA SER A 102 -2.46 4.20 -28.33
C SER A 102 -3.82 4.13 -27.63
N VAL A 103 -3.96 3.31 -26.58
CA VAL A 103 -5.19 3.20 -25.79
C VAL A 103 -5.43 4.48 -24.96
N LEU A 104 -4.37 5.03 -24.35
CA LEU A 104 -4.45 6.27 -23.57
C LEU A 104 -4.79 7.49 -24.44
N GLU A 105 -4.25 7.57 -25.66
CA GLU A 105 -4.54 8.63 -26.63
C GLU A 105 -5.98 8.57 -27.13
N GLU A 106 -6.51 7.37 -27.42
CA GLU A 106 -7.93 7.16 -27.77
C GLU A 106 -8.84 7.70 -26.65
N ALA A 107 -8.52 7.39 -25.38
CA ALA A 107 -9.26 7.89 -24.23
C ALA A 107 -9.13 9.40 -24.04
N ARG A 108 -7.92 9.95 -24.13
CA ARG A 108 -7.64 11.40 -24.05
C ARG A 108 -8.41 12.17 -25.11
N ALA A 109 -8.46 11.67 -26.34
CA ALA A 109 -9.19 12.30 -27.43
C ALA A 109 -10.70 12.42 -27.13
N GLU A 110 -11.30 11.37 -26.55
CA GLU A 110 -12.73 11.42 -26.17
C GLU A 110 -12.99 12.37 -24.98
N ILE A 111 -12.07 12.43 -24.02
CA ILE A 111 -12.12 13.41 -22.91
C ILE A 111 -12.11 14.84 -23.47
N TRP A 112 -11.18 15.15 -24.39
CA TRP A 112 -11.09 16.46 -25.03
C TRP A 112 -12.34 16.80 -25.86
N LYS A 113 -12.88 15.83 -26.62
CA LYS A 113 -14.12 16.01 -27.38
C LYS A 113 -15.29 16.37 -26.46
N SER A 114 -15.46 15.62 -25.36
CA SER A 114 -16.51 15.87 -24.36
C SER A 114 -16.36 17.23 -23.67
N TRP A 115 -15.12 17.65 -23.39
CA TRP A 115 -14.85 18.95 -22.79
C TRP A 115 -15.15 20.11 -23.73
N ARG A 116 -14.70 20.02 -25.00
CA ARG A 116 -14.95 21.04 -26.02
C ARG A 116 -16.44 21.20 -26.33
N GLU A 117 -17.20 20.10 -26.37
CA GLU A 117 -18.67 20.15 -26.45
C GLU A 117 -19.26 20.93 -25.26
N THR A 118 -18.80 20.63 -24.05
CA THR A 118 -19.28 21.33 -22.84
C THR A 118 -18.94 22.82 -22.87
N CYS A 119 -17.74 23.19 -23.32
CA CYS A 119 -17.35 24.58 -23.48
C CYS A 119 -18.23 25.30 -24.51
N ALA A 120 -18.53 24.65 -25.64
CA ALA A 120 -19.38 25.21 -26.69
C ALA A 120 -20.81 25.50 -26.20
N LEU A 121 -21.38 24.65 -25.34
CA LEU A 121 -22.69 24.87 -24.72
C LEU A 121 -22.71 26.09 -23.80
N ASN A 122 -21.58 26.37 -23.15
CA ASN A 122 -21.42 27.43 -22.15
C ASN A 122 -20.67 28.66 -22.68
N LYS A 123 -20.46 28.77 -24.00
CA LYS A 123 -19.69 29.86 -24.62
C LYS A 123 -20.21 31.28 -24.30
N ASN A 124 -21.50 31.39 -23.98
CA ASN A 124 -22.15 32.66 -23.64
C ASN A 124 -22.24 32.89 -22.12
N HIS A 125 -21.64 32.02 -21.30
CA HIS A 125 -21.59 32.20 -19.84
C HIS A 125 -20.66 33.37 -19.49
N PRO A 126 -20.98 34.23 -18.51
CA PRO A 126 -20.12 35.36 -18.11
C PRO A 126 -18.69 34.93 -17.76
N ASP A 127 -18.54 33.76 -17.14
CA ASP A 127 -17.25 33.19 -16.76
C ASP A 127 -16.66 32.22 -17.82
N ALA A 128 -17.10 32.30 -19.08
CA ALA A 128 -16.65 31.38 -20.13
C ALA A 128 -15.11 31.39 -20.33
N ALA A 129 -14.49 32.57 -20.25
CA ALA A 129 -13.05 32.72 -20.46
C ALA A 129 -12.20 32.02 -19.38
N THR A 130 -12.73 31.87 -18.16
CA THR A 130 -12.02 31.29 -17.02
C THR A 130 -12.44 29.84 -16.72
N MET A 131 -13.73 29.51 -16.89
CA MET A 131 -14.31 28.22 -16.50
C MET A 131 -14.52 27.26 -17.69
N PHE A 132 -14.60 27.75 -18.93
CA PHE A 132 -14.97 26.97 -20.12
C PHE A 132 -13.97 27.15 -21.27
N ASN A 133 -12.68 26.98 -20.98
CA ASN A 133 -11.61 27.08 -21.97
C ASN A 133 -11.50 25.77 -22.80
N PRO A 134 -11.78 25.78 -24.12
CA PRO A 134 -11.75 24.58 -24.96
C PRO A 134 -10.33 24.02 -25.22
N GLU A 135 -9.28 24.77 -24.86
CA GLU A 135 -7.87 24.39 -25.00
C GLU A 135 -7.19 24.05 -23.66
N LYS A 136 -7.95 24.05 -22.55
CA LYS A 136 -7.43 23.63 -21.24
C LYS A 136 -8.46 22.78 -20.50
N LEU A 137 -8.10 21.53 -20.20
CA LEU A 137 -8.91 20.68 -19.32
C LEU A 137 -8.88 21.21 -17.87
N PRO A 138 -9.98 21.04 -17.10
CA PRO A 138 -9.95 21.27 -15.67
C PRO A 138 -8.95 20.31 -15.01
N ALA A 139 -8.26 20.80 -13.98
CA ALA A 139 -7.36 19.97 -13.20
C ALA A 139 -8.13 18.97 -12.34
N PHE A 140 -7.46 17.91 -11.89
CA PHE A 140 -7.97 16.87 -11.02
C PHE A 140 -7.47 17.07 -9.59
N HIS A 141 -8.27 16.72 -8.58
CA HIS A 141 -7.82 16.66 -7.19
C HIS A 141 -8.39 15.47 -6.42
N ASP A 142 -7.50 14.74 -5.74
CA ASP A 142 -7.86 13.79 -4.68
C ASP A 142 -7.38 14.33 -3.30
N PRO A 143 -8.29 14.80 -2.43
CA PRO A 143 -7.96 15.35 -1.11
C PRO A 143 -7.69 14.27 -0.03
N PHE A 144 -7.89 13.00 -0.35
CA PHE A 144 -7.60 11.84 0.51
C PHE A 144 -6.73 10.84 -0.26
N ALA A 145 -5.65 11.34 -0.85
CA ALA A 145 -4.91 10.63 -1.89
C ALA A 145 -4.32 9.29 -1.44
N GLY A 146 -3.99 9.13 -0.15
CA GLY A 146 -3.51 7.88 0.43
C GLY A 146 -2.38 7.26 -0.41
N GLY A 147 -2.66 6.12 -1.04
CA GLY A 147 -1.68 5.39 -1.87
C GLY A 147 -1.57 5.85 -3.33
N GLY A 148 -2.25 6.92 -3.73
CA GLY A 148 -2.05 7.65 -4.98
C GLY A 148 -2.63 7.03 -6.26
N ALA A 149 -3.57 6.09 -6.15
CA ALA A 149 -4.17 5.44 -7.31
C ALA A 149 -4.95 6.41 -8.21
N LEU A 150 -5.86 7.20 -7.63
CA LEU A 150 -6.69 8.16 -8.34
C LEU A 150 -5.87 9.27 -9.03
N PRO A 151 -4.95 9.97 -8.34
CA PRO A 151 -4.15 11.00 -8.98
C PRO A 151 -3.21 10.46 -10.06
N LEU A 152 -2.69 9.23 -9.93
CA LEU A 152 -1.89 8.59 -10.97
C LEU A 152 -2.71 8.34 -12.24
N GLU A 153 -3.90 7.76 -12.10
CA GLU A 153 -4.75 7.46 -13.27
C GLU A 153 -5.31 8.74 -13.91
N ALA A 154 -5.59 9.78 -13.12
CA ALA A 154 -5.91 11.11 -13.67
C ALA A 154 -4.77 11.67 -14.53
N GLN A 155 -3.52 11.58 -14.06
CA GLN A 155 -2.35 12.01 -14.82
C GLN A 155 -2.18 11.20 -16.11
N ARG A 156 -2.38 9.87 -16.06
CA ARG A 156 -2.34 9.01 -17.25
C ARG A 156 -3.40 9.38 -18.29
N LEU A 157 -4.60 9.76 -17.84
CA LEU A 157 -5.69 10.24 -18.69
C LEU A 157 -5.51 11.69 -19.19
N GLY A 158 -4.39 12.34 -18.88
CA GLY A 158 -4.02 13.65 -19.42
C GLY A 158 -4.51 14.84 -18.60
N LEU A 159 -4.89 14.63 -17.33
CA LEU A 159 -5.29 15.70 -16.43
C LEU A 159 -4.08 16.23 -15.66
N GLU A 160 -4.03 17.54 -15.44
CA GLU A 160 -3.14 18.14 -14.43
C GLU A 160 -3.58 17.62 -13.05
N SER A 161 -2.73 16.83 -12.41
CA SER A 161 -3.15 16.01 -11.27
C SER A 161 -2.66 16.59 -9.95
N TYR A 162 -3.60 16.89 -9.05
CA TYR A 162 -3.32 17.33 -7.69
C TYR A 162 -3.66 16.21 -6.72
N ALA A 163 -2.83 16.05 -5.70
CA ALA A 163 -3.08 15.14 -4.59
C ALA A 163 -2.82 15.85 -3.27
N SER A 164 -3.65 15.59 -2.27
CA SER A 164 -3.32 15.97 -0.90
C SER A 164 -3.65 14.86 0.09
N ASP A 165 -2.90 14.84 1.18
CA ASP A 165 -3.18 14.00 2.33
C ASP A 165 -2.66 14.68 3.59
N LEU A 166 -3.23 14.37 4.75
CA LEU A 166 -2.70 14.83 6.04
C LEU A 166 -1.42 14.07 6.39
N ASN A 167 -1.34 12.79 6.00
CA ASN A 167 -0.26 11.90 6.35
C ASN A 167 0.99 12.14 5.48
N PRO A 168 2.13 12.53 6.05
CA PRO A 168 3.34 12.84 5.29
C PRO A 168 3.90 11.63 4.53
N VAL A 169 3.64 10.39 4.98
CA VAL A 169 4.02 9.17 4.25
C VAL A 169 3.18 9.04 2.98
N ALA A 170 1.87 9.23 3.06
CA ALA A 170 0.99 9.26 1.88
C ALA A 170 1.37 10.37 0.90
N VAL A 171 1.68 11.56 1.41
CA VAL A 171 2.17 12.69 0.60
C VAL A 171 3.45 12.31 -0.14
N LEU A 172 4.43 11.72 0.53
CA LEU A 172 5.68 11.32 -0.11
C LEU A 172 5.47 10.23 -1.17
N ILE A 173 4.58 9.26 -0.93
CA ILE A 173 4.20 8.23 -1.91
C ILE A 173 3.64 8.90 -3.17
N ASN A 174 2.71 9.85 -3.01
CA ASN A 174 2.11 10.57 -4.13
C ASN A 174 3.16 11.40 -4.87
N LYS A 175 4.08 12.08 -4.17
CA LYS A 175 5.19 12.80 -4.81
C LYS A 175 6.00 11.88 -5.70
N ALA A 176 6.38 10.71 -5.18
CA ALA A 176 7.13 9.71 -5.91
C ALA A 176 6.39 9.05 -7.08
N MET A 177 5.05 9.15 -7.11
CA MET A 177 4.22 8.60 -8.19
C MET A 177 3.94 9.63 -9.29
N ILE A 178 3.54 10.85 -8.94
CA ILE A 178 3.02 11.82 -9.92
C ILE A 178 3.83 13.12 -10.05
N GLU A 179 4.68 13.47 -9.08
CA GLU A 179 5.43 14.74 -9.07
C GLU A 179 6.89 14.57 -9.50
N ILE A 180 7.57 13.53 -9.00
CA ILE A 180 8.99 13.29 -9.27
C ILE A 180 9.24 12.72 -10.67
N PRO A 181 8.54 11.66 -11.13
CA PRO A 181 8.87 11.02 -12.42
C PRO A 181 8.82 11.98 -13.63
N PRO A 182 7.81 12.86 -13.77
CA PRO A 182 7.76 13.79 -14.90
C PRO A 182 8.92 14.78 -14.98
N LYS A 183 9.53 15.17 -13.84
CA LYS A 183 10.65 16.13 -13.82
C LYS A 183 11.93 15.58 -14.46
N PHE A 184 12.07 14.26 -14.48
CA PHE A 184 13.30 13.58 -14.87
C PHE A 184 13.10 12.54 -15.97
N ALA A 185 11.96 12.59 -16.67
CA ALA A 185 11.66 11.66 -17.73
C ALA A 185 12.62 11.79 -18.90
N GLY A 186 12.96 10.66 -19.54
CA GLY A 186 13.84 10.64 -20.71
C GLY A 186 15.32 10.89 -20.41
N ARG A 187 15.70 11.12 -19.14
CA ARG A 187 17.10 11.33 -18.75
C ARG A 187 17.85 10.01 -18.74
N ALA A 188 19.05 9.99 -19.30
CA ALA A 188 19.96 8.86 -19.18
C ALA A 188 20.51 8.74 -17.74
N PRO A 189 20.78 7.52 -17.25
CA PRO A 189 21.39 7.30 -15.92
C PRO A 189 22.83 7.80 -15.88
N ILE A 190 23.20 8.45 -14.77
CA ILE A 190 24.52 9.02 -14.52
C ILE A 190 25.35 8.23 -13.51
N GLY A 191 24.73 7.29 -12.80
CA GLY A 191 25.36 6.53 -11.72
C GLY A 191 26.44 5.58 -12.20
N PRO A 192 27.37 5.20 -11.31
CA PRO A 192 28.45 4.26 -11.63
C PRO A 192 27.89 2.89 -12.00
N LEU A 193 28.43 2.28 -13.06
CA LEU A 193 28.04 0.93 -13.45
C LEU A 193 28.55 -0.10 -12.42
N PRO A 194 27.67 -0.99 -11.92
CA PRO A 194 28.11 -2.16 -11.19
C PRO A 194 29.06 -3.02 -12.04
N PRO A 195 29.98 -3.79 -11.43
CA PRO A 195 30.80 -4.76 -12.14
C PRO A 195 29.93 -5.70 -12.99
N ALA A 196 30.29 -5.90 -14.26
CA ALA A 196 29.52 -6.76 -15.16
C ALA A 196 29.45 -8.19 -14.61
N THR A 197 28.23 -8.72 -14.46
CA THR A 197 28.02 -10.07 -13.91
C THR A 197 27.92 -11.15 -15.00
N GLY A 198 28.09 -10.79 -16.27
CA GLY A 198 28.19 -11.75 -17.38
C GLY A 198 28.20 -11.11 -18.78
N LYS A 199 28.27 -11.96 -19.81
CA LYS A 199 28.33 -11.55 -21.23
C LYS A 199 27.10 -10.78 -21.73
N LYS A 200 25.94 -10.89 -21.06
CA LYS A 200 24.71 -10.16 -21.41
C LYS A 200 24.69 -8.69 -20.95
N ASP A 201 25.51 -8.32 -19.95
CA ASP A 201 25.57 -6.95 -19.44
C ASP A 201 26.42 -6.03 -20.35
N ALA A 202 27.40 -6.59 -21.06
CA ALA A 202 28.30 -5.84 -21.94
C ALA A 202 27.64 -5.32 -23.23
N THR A 203 26.52 -5.91 -23.67
CA THR A 203 25.79 -5.52 -24.90
C THR A 203 24.58 -4.62 -24.66
N ARG A 204 24.24 -4.29 -23.40
CA ARG A 204 23.07 -3.47 -23.04
C ARG A 204 23.24 -1.98 -23.41
N ASN A 205 24.42 -1.42 -23.13
CA ASN A 205 24.61 0.03 -23.07
C ASN A 205 24.55 0.80 -24.42
N ALA A 206 24.52 0.13 -25.59
CA ALA A 206 24.60 0.80 -26.88
C ALA A 206 23.23 1.16 -27.50
N PHE A 207 22.12 0.63 -26.97
CA PHE A 207 20.76 0.79 -27.54
C PHE A 207 19.66 0.96 -26.48
N ASP A 208 19.99 1.40 -25.26
CA ASP A 208 19.02 1.47 -24.16
C ASP A 208 18.01 2.63 -24.32
N ASP A 209 16.73 2.30 -24.27
CA ASP A 209 15.60 3.24 -24.29
C ASP A 209 15.32 3.80 -22.87
N TRP A 210 15.73 5.05 -22.65
CA TRP A 210 15.55 5.79 -21.39
C TRP A 210 14.23 6.55 -21.28
N SER A 211 13.22 6.25 -22.11
CA SER A 211 11.89 6.86 -22.04
C SER A 211 11.25 6.77 -20.65
N GLY A 212 10.39 7.76 -20.34
CA GLY A 212 9.73 7.87 -19.04
C GLY A 212 10.74 7.88 -17.89
N ALA A 213 10.41 7.21 -16.79
CA ALA A 213 11.25 7.18 -15.58
C ALA A 213 12.38 6.14 -15.60
N ARG A 214 12.68 5.50 -16.75
CA ARG A 214 13.61 4.36 -16.79
C ARG A 214 15.05 4.71 -16.42
N GLY A 215 15.56 5.86 -16.85
CA GLY A 215 16.92 6.26 -16.47
C GLY A 215 17.02 6.66 -14.98
N LEU A 216 16.00 7.33 -14.44
CA LEU A 216 15.92 7.57 -12.98
C LEU A 216 15.88 6.25 -12.20
N ALA A 217 15.06 5.29 -12.63
CA ALA A 217 14.99 3.96 -12.01
C ALA A 217 16.32 3.20 -12.12
N GLU A 218 17.04 3.37 -13.22
CA GLU A 218 18.36 2.76 -13.38
C GLU A 218 19.39 3.37 -12.42
N ASP A 219 19.37 4.69 -12.20
CA ASP A 219 20.23 5.29 -11.18
C ASP A 219 19.88 4.85 -9.76
N VAL A 220 18.60 4.65 -9.45
CA VAL A 220 18.22 4.01 -8.17
C VAL A 220 18.90 2.64 -8.02
N ARG A 221 19.02 1.84 -9.09
CA ARG A 221 19.76 0.56 -9.06
C ARG A 221 21.26 0.76 -8.88
N ARG A 222 21.88 1.67 -9.63
CA ARG A 222 23.33 1.92 -9.61
C ARG A 222 23.81 2.46 -8.27
N TYR A 223 23.14 3.49 -7.76
CA TYR A 223 23.45 4.04 -6.43
C TYR A 223 23.02 3.09 -5.31
N GLY A 224 21.96 2.30 -5.51
CA GLY A 224 21.61 1.21 -4.60
C GLY A 224 22.72 0.16 -4.50
N TYR A 225 23.33 -0.24 -5.62
CA TYR A 225 24.50 -1.12 -5.61
C TYR A 225 25.68 -0.47 -4.89
N TRP A 226 25.99 0.80 -5.17
CA TRP A 226 27.05 1.52 -4.46
C TRP A 226 26.81 1.56 -2.94
N MET A 227 25.59 1.87 -2.50
CA MET A 227 25.22 1.88 -1.08
C MET A 227 25.37 0.51 -0.43
N ARG A 228 25.08 -0.58 -1.16
CA ARG A 228 25.28 -1.95 -0.67
C ARG A 228 26.74 -2.18 -0.32
N GLU A 229 27.66 -1.82 -1.21
CA GLU A 229 29.10 -2.02 -1.01
C GLU A 229 29.61 -1.20 0.17
N GLU A 230 29.17 0.06 0.30
CA GLU A 230 29.53 0.91 1.43
C GLU A 230 28.96 0.38 2.77
N ALA A 231 27.73 -0.13 2.76
CA ALA A 231 27.16 -0.78 3.94
C ALA A 231 27.93 -2.04 4.31
N PHE A 232 28.28 -2.88 3.33
CA PHE A 232 29.03 -4.12 3.57
C PHE A 232 30.41 -3.85 4.19
N LYS A 233 31.11 -2.79 3.77
CA LYS A 233 32.37 -2.37 4.41
C LYS A 233 32.18 -2.02 5.90
N ARG A 234 31.05 -1.40 6.25
CA ARG A 234 30.76 -0.94 7.63
C ARG A 234 30.30 -2.07 8.54
N ILE A 235 29.38 -2.93 8.05
CA ILE A 235 28.64 -3.87 8.90
C ILE A 235 28.66 -5.32 8.37
N GLY A 236 29.36 -5.61 7.28
CA GLY A 236 29.40 -6.95 6.67
C GLY A 236 29.96 -8.04 7.60
N HIS A 237 30.78 -7.66 8.59
CA HIS A 237 31.27 -8.56 9.63
C HIS A 237 30.16 -9.14 10.53
N LEU A 238 28.98 -8.49 10.60
CA LEU A 238 27.80 -8.99 11.33
C LEU A 238 26.99 -10.03 10.51
N TYR A 239 27.40 -10.29 9.27
CA TYR A 239 26.74 -11.19 8.33
C TYR A 239 27.72 -12.26 7.80
N PRO A 240 28.28 -13.10 8.70
CA PRO A 240 29.24 -14.11 8.31
C PRO A 240 28.58 -15.18 7.43
N LYS A 241 29.41 -15.83 6.61
CA LYS A 241 29.03 -17.08 5.95
C LYS A 241 28.99 -18.22 6.97
N VAL A 242 28.32 -19.30 6.60
CA VAL A 242 28.25 -20.51 7.43
C VAL A 242 28.99 -21.65 6.75
N ASP A 243 29.72 -22.44 7.53
CA ASP A 243 30.36 -23.66 7.06
C ASP A 243 29.31 -24.78 6.86
N LEU A 244 29.31 -25.40 5.68
CA LEU A 244 28.45 -26.52 5.31
C LEU A 244 29.00 -27.88 5.75
N THR A 245 30.24 -27.92 6.24
CA THR A 245 30.93 -29.13 6.71
C THR A 245 30.74 -29.39 8.21
N THR A 246 30.33 -28.37 8.96
CA THR A 246 30.01 -28.50 10.38
C THR A 246 28.67 -29.22 10.57
N GLY A 247 28.72 -30.48 11.02
CA GLY A 247 27.55 -31.34 11.27
C GLY A 247 27.40 -32.44 10.22
N LYS A 248 27.98 -33.62 10.47
CA LYS A 248 27.78 -34.82 9.62
C LYS A 248 26.36 -35.38 9.85
N PRO A 249 25.62 -35.82 8.80
CA PRO A 249 25.96 -35.88 7.37
C PRO A 249 25.60 -34.61 6.59
N ILE A 250 26.17 -34.48 5.38
CA ILE A 250 26.01 -33.34 4.44
C ILE A 250 24.53 -32.87 4.39
N PRO A 251 24.25 -31.60 4.72
CA PRO A 251 22.90 -31.06 4.70
C PRO A 251 22.20 -31.22 3.34
N HIS A 252 20.91 -31.54 3.36
CA HIS A 252 20.12 -31.67 2.13
C HIS A 252 20.13 -30.33 1.35
N GLY A 253 20.53 -30.38 0.07
CA GLY A 253 20.64 -29.21 -0.80
C GLY A 253 22.05 -28.61 -0.94
N ALA A 254 23.03 -29.05 -0.14
CA ALA A 254 24.42 -28.58 -0.23
C ALA A 254 25.11 -29.01 -1.54
N GLY A 255 24.96 -30.26 -1.98
CA GLY A 255 25.63 -30.76 -3.20
C GLY A 255 27.17 -30.64 -3.15
N ASN A 256 27.85 -30.54 -4.30
CA ASN A 256 29.31 -30.36 -4.39
C ASN A 256 29.72 -28.88 -4.23
N GLN A 257 29.15 -28.16 -3.28
CA GLN A 257 29.39 -26.72 -3.10
C GLN A 257 30.66 -26.46 -2.27
N ALA A 258 31.21 -25.24 -2.39
CA ALA A 258 32.27 -24.76 -1.52
C ALA A 258 31.89 -24.93 -0.04
N ASN A 259 32.90 -25.13 0.83
CA ASN A 259 32.70 -25.39 2.26
C ASN A 259 31.90 -24.28 2.96
N GLU A 260 31.89 -23.04 2.43
CA GLU A 260 31.12 -21.94 3.00
C GLU A 260 29.92 -21.53 2.12
N ALA A 261 28.81 -21.18 2.78
CA ALA A 261 27.60 -20.68 2.15
C ALA A 261 27.15 -19.34 2.74
N THR A 262 26.56 -18.50 1.89
CA THR A 262 25.91 -17.26 2.32
C THR A 262 24.64 -17.59 3.11
N VAL A 263 24.51 -17.06 4.32
CA VAL A 263 23.28 -17.16 5.11
C VAL A 263 22.21 -16.30 4.47
N ILE A 264 21.01 -16.84 4.29
CA ILE A 264 19.82 -16.15 3.77
C ILE A 264 19.01 -15.55 4.92
N ALA A 265 18.81 -16.32 5.98
CA ALA A 265 18.07 -15.88 7.16
C ALA A 265 18.45 -16.70 8.41
N TRP A 266 18.30 -16.06 9.56
CA TRP A 266 18.37 -16.69 10.89
C TRP A 266 16.95 -16.79 11.45
N ILE A 267 16.53 -17.96 11.92
CA ILE A 267 15.22 -18.13 12.56
C ILE A 267 15.43 -18.03 14.07
N TRP A 268 14.82 -17.03 14.69
CA TRP A 268 14.87 -16.78 16.12
C TRP A 268 13.55 -17.19 16.78
N VAL A 269 13.62 -17.52 18.07
CA VAL A 269 12.45 -17.77 18.91
C VAL A 269 12.55 -16.94 20.18
N ARG A 270 11.45 -16.29 20.58
CA ARG A 270 11.37 -15.53 21.84
C ARG A 270 11.39 -16.49 23.02
N THR A 271 11.97 -16.06 24.13
CA THR A 271 12.09 -16.85 25.36
C THR A 271 11.57 -16.10 26.58
N VAL A 272 11.12 -16.84 27.59
CA VAL A 272 10.78 -16.32 28.94
C VAL A 272 11.23 -17.32 30.00
N LYS A 273 11.41 -16.88 31.26
CA LYS A 273 11.77 -17.81 32.35
C LYS A 273 10.68 -18.85 32.60
N SER A 274 11.08 -20.09 32.87
CA SER A 274 10.12 -21.15 33.22
C SER A 274 9.31 -20.78 34.48
N PRO A 275 7.97 -20.92 34.47
CA PRO A 275 7.15 -20.74 35.68
C PRO A 275 7.34 -21.87 36.69
N ASN A 276 7.96 -22.99 36.28
CA ASN A 276 8.30 -24.08 37.18
C ASN A 276 9.58 -23.71 37.98
N PRO A 277 9.53 -23.62 39.33
CA PRO A 277 10.68 -23.25 40.15
C PRO A 277 11.95 -24.09 39.88
N ALA A 278 11.79 -25.37 39.55
CA ALA A 278 12.91 -26.29 39.27
C ALA A 278 13.72 -25.91 38.02
N PHE A 279 13.13 -25.14 37.11
CA PHE A 279 13.75 -24.68 35.86
C PHE A 279 13.71 -23.15 35.74
N SER A 280 13.55 -22.44 36.85
CA SER A 280 13.38 -20.97 36.86
C SER A 280 14.59 -20.21 36.29
N HIS A 281 15.76 -20.85 36.22
CA HIS A 281 16.96 -20.33 35.57
C HIS A 281 16.92 -20.41 34.03
N VAL A 282 16.08 -21.28 33.48
CA VAL A 282 16.04 -21.61 32.04
C VAL A 282 15.14 -20.63 31.28
N ASP A 283 15.68 -20.10 30.18
CA ASP A 283 14.93 -19.33 29.19
C ASP A 283 14.21 -20.29 28.24
N VAL A 284 12.89 -20.40 28.35
CA VAL A 284 12.08 -21.37 27.63
C VAL A 284 11.61 -20.78 26.29
N PRO A 285 11.76 -21.50 25.16
CA PRO A 285 11.36 -21.00 23.85
C PRO A 285 9.85 -21.04 23.66
N LEU A 286 9.28 -19.95 23.17
CA LEU A 286 7.88 -19.80 22.79
C LEU A 286 7.74 -20.04 21.28
N ALA A 287 8.01 -21.25 20.79
CA ALA A 287 7.88 -21.56 19.36
C ALA A 287 6.41 -21.81 18.98
N SER A 288 5.87 -21.09 17.99
CA SER A 288 4.52 -21.38 17.44
C SER A 288 4.54 -22.54 16.44
N THR A 289 5.71 -22.83 15.89
CA THR A 289 5.97 -23.99 15.03
C THR A 289 7.47 -24.30 15.02
N PHE A 290 7.84 -25.54 14.71
CA PHE A 290 9.22 -25.95 14.43
C PHE A 290 9.44 -26.27 12.94
N ILE A 291 8.46 -26.02 12.08
CA ILE A 291 8.56 -26.36 10.65
C ILE A 291 9.37 -25.30 9.89
N LEU A 292 10.45 -25.72 9.24
CA LEU A 292 11.30 -24.86 8.40
C LEU A 292 10.92 -24.94 6.92
N SER A 293 10.66 -26.14 6.42
CA SER A 293 10.17 -26.37 5.05
C SER A 293 9.05 -27.40 5.06
N SER A 294 7.97 -27.09 4.34
CA SER A 294 6.86 -28.02 4.11
C SER A 294 6.74 -28.43 2.63
N LYS A 295 7.78 -28.20 1.82
CA LYS A 295 7.80 -28.62 0.41
C LYS A 295 8.04 -30.12 0.33
N ALA A 296 7.20 -30.81 -0.46
CA ALA A 296 7.30 -32.25 -0.65
C ALA A 296 8.69 -32.65 -1.17
N GLY A 297 9.33 -33.61 -0.51
CA GLY A 297 10.68 -34.08 -0.84
C GLY A 297 11.83 -33.16 -0.35
N LYS A 298 11.49 -32.04 0.31
CA LYS A 298 12.44 -31.08 0.92
C LYS A 298 11.97 -30.66 2.31
N GLU A 299 11.21 -31.51 2.98
CA GLU A 299 10.69 -31.23 4.31
C GLU A 299 11.85 -31.11 5.32
N CYS A 300 11.74 -30.11 6.18
CA CYS A 300 12.77 -29.82 7.18
C CYS A 300 12.13 -29.19 8.42
N TYR A 301 12.60 -29.57 9.61
CA TYR A 301 12.07 -29.10 10.88
C TYR A 301 13.16 -29.02 11.95
N VAL A 302 12.88 -28.23 12.98
CA VAL A 302 13.70 -28.12 14.18
C VAL A 302 13.26 -29.17 15.20
N GLU A 303 14.22 -29.88 15.77
CA GLU A 303 14.01 -30.79 16.89
C GLU A 303 14.70 -30.24 18.14
N PRO A 304 13.96 -29.83 19.19
CA PRO A 304 14.57 -29.53 20.48
C PRO A 304 15.08 -30.82 21.14
N ILE A 305 16.36 -30.83 21.50
CA ILE A 305 17.00 -31.91 22.27
C ILE A 305 17.14 -31.43 23.71
N ILE A 306 16.54 -32.18 24.64
CA ILE A 306 16.52 -31.86 26.06
C ILE A 306 17.61 -32.69 26.76
N GLY A 307 18.48 -32.03 27.52
CA GLY A 307 19.55 -32.66 28.30
C GLY A 307 19.57 -32.12 29.72
N GLY A 308 19.01 -32.89 30.66
CA GLY A 308 18.92 -32.48 32.07
C GLY A 308 18.05 -31.23 32.23
N ASP A 309 18.66 -30.14 32.69
CA ASP A 309 18.05 -28.82 32.88
C ASP A 309 18.35 -27.83 31.75
N SER A 310 18.83 -28.32 30.60
CA SER A 310 19.17 -27.54 29.42
C SER A 310 18.54 -28.10 28.14
N TYR A 311 18.54 -27.32 27.08
CA TYR A 311 18.14 -27.77 25.75
C TYR A 311 18.99 -27.12 24.66
N TYR A 312 19.04 -27.76 23.50
CA TYR A 312 19.56 -27.17 22.26
C TYR A 312 18.68 -27.58 21.08
N PHE A 313 18.84 -26.92 19.93
CA PHE A 313 18.08 -27.23 18.73
C PHE A 313 18.95 -27.99 17.72
N GLU A 314 18.40 -29.06 17.16
CA GLU A 314 18.94 -29.70 15.96
C GLU A 314 17.99 -29.48 14.78
N VAL A 315 18.53 -29.59 13.57
CA VAL A 315 17.72 -29.54 12.34
C VAL A 315 17.65 -30.94 11.74
N ARG A 316 16.42 -31.38 11.46
CA ARG A 316 16.11 -32.69 10.88
C ARG A 316 15.56 -32.53 9.48
N ASN A 317 15.99 -33.44 8.60
CA ASN A 317 15.46 -33.57 7.24
C ASN A 317 14.39 -34.66 7.20
N GLY A 318 13.38 -34.47 6.35
CA GLY A 318 12.29 -35.42 6.14
C GLY A 318 10.99 -35.01 6.84
N LYS A 319 10.01 -35.90 6.79
CA LYS A 319 8.64 -35.62 7.22
C LYS A 319 8.61 -35.24 8.71
N PRO A 320 8.09 -34.05 9.07
CA PRO A 320 8.04 -33.62 10.46
C PRO A 320 7.04 -34.47 11.26
N PRO A 321 7.35 -34.80 12.53
CA PRO A 321 6.35 -35.39 13.42
C PRO A 321 5.24 -34.38 13.73
N GLU A 322 4.04 -34.84 14.09
CA GLU A 322 2.90 -33.93 14.35
C GLU A 322 3.21 -32.88 15.42
N ARG A 323 4.00 -33.23 16.45
CA ARG A 323 4.47 -32.30 17.49
C ARG A 323 5.21 -31.08 16.94
N ALA A 324 5.97 -31.24 15.85
CA ALA A 324 6.76 -30.15 15.28
C ALA A 324 5.87 -29.05 14.66
N LYS A 325 4.65 -29.38 14.22
CA LYS A 325 3.72 -28.39 13.67
C LYS A 325 3.26 -27.39 14.73
N ALA A 326 3.08 -27.86 15.95
CA ALA A 326 2.61 -27.09 17.10
C ALA A 326 3.73 -26.29 17.80
N GLY A 327 5.01 -26.63 17.56
CA GLY A 327 6.10 -26.02 18.31
C GLY A 327 5.97 -26.35 19.80
N THR A 328 5.91 -25.31 20.62
CA THR A 328 5.64 -25.38 22.07
C THR A 328 4.24 -24.89 22.43
N THR A 329 3.35 -24.66 21.45
CA THR A 329 2.01 -24.12 21.75
C THR A 329 1.15 -25.11 22.55
N ALA A 330 0.43 -24.60 23.55
CA ALA A 330 -0.64 -25.31 24.24
C ALA A 330 -2.01 -25.15 23.52
N GLY A 331 -2.01 -24.57 22.32
CA GLY A 331 -3.19 -24.13 21.58
C GLY A 331 -3.44 -22.63 21.73
N LYS A 332 -4.17 -22.04 20.76
CA LYS A 332 -4.32 -20.57 20.61
C LYS A 332 -4.75 -19.83 21.89
N ARG A 333 -5.59 -20.44 22.73
CA ARG A 333 -6.12 -19.84 23.97
C ARG A 333 -5.23 -20.07 25.19
N ASN A 334 -4.41 -21.12 25.19
CA ASN A 334 -3.61 -21.54 26.34
C ASN A 334 -2.13 -21.15 26.23
N ALA A 335 -1.76 -20.38 25.20
CA ALA A 335 -0.41 -19.91 24.92
C ALA A 335 0.59 -21.07 24.69
N PHE A 336 1.52 -21.33 25.62
CA PHE A 336 2.66 -22.23 25.43
C PHE A 336 2.86 -23.20 26.59
N LEU A 337 3.66 -24.25 26.36
CA LEU A 337 4.12 -25.20 27.36
C LEU A 337 5.62 -25.05 27.57
N CYS A 338 6.06 -25.21 28.82
CA CYS A 338 7.47 -25.27 29.14
C CYS A 338 8.09 -26.50 28.50
N LEU A 339 9.08 -26.30 27.62
CA LEU A 339 9.74 -27.38 26.89
C LEU A 339 10.33 -28.45 27.81
N LEU A 340 10.84 -28.06 28.98
CA LEU A 340 11.49 -28.97 29.93
C LEU A 340 10.50 -29.66 30.88
N SER A 341 9.50 -28.93 31.38
CA SER A 341 8.62 -29.43 32.44
C SER A 341 7.19 -29.75 32.01
N GLY A 342 6.78 -29.33 30.81
CA GLY A 342 5.41 -29.43 30.33
C GLY A 342 4.42 -28.47 31.01
N VAL A 343 4.85 -27.68 32.01
CA VAL A 343 4.00 -26.71 32.72
C VAL A 343 3.52 -25.63 31.76
N ALA A 344 2.25 -25.24 31.85
CA ALA A 344 1.67 -24.18 31.03
C ALA A 344 2.32 -22.82 31.33
N ILE A 345 2.62 -22.08 30.27
CA ILE A 345 3.10 -20.70 30.30
C ILE A 345 2.01 -19.84 29.65
N ASP A 346 1.09 -19.34 30.47
CA ASP A 346 -0.06 -18.59 29.98
C ASP A 346 0.29 -17.16 29.53
N TYR A 347 -0.64 -16.49 28.84
CA TYR A 347 -0.39 -15.13 28.36
C TYR A 347 -0.20 -14.09 29.46
N ASN A 348 -0.76 -14.27 30.67
CA ASN A 348 -0.58 -13.32 31.75
C ASN A 348 0.86 -13.38 32.28
N TYR A 349 1.38 -14.60 32.46
CA TYR A 349 2.77 -14.81 32.81
C TYR A 349 3.73 -14.28 31.74
N ILE A 350 3.49 -14.58 30.46
CA ILE A 350 4.33 -14.08 29.35
C ILE A 350 4.34 -12.56 29.29
N ARG A 351 3.17 -11.91 29.48
CA ARG A 351 3.08 -10.44 29.54
C ARG A 351 3.82 -9.88 30.75
N ALA A 352 3.76 -10.55 31.91
CA ALA A 352 4.48 -10.12 33.11
C ALA A 352 6.01 -10.21 32.91
N GLU A 353 6.50 -11.31 32.34
CA GLU A 353 7.93 -11.47 32.00
C GLU A 353 8.39 -10.43 30.98
N GLY A 354 7.62 -10.21 29.91
CA GLY A 354 7.91 -9.21 28.89
C GLY A 354 7.95 -7.78 29.46
N LYS A 355 6.92 -7.38 30.21
CA LYS A 355 6.87 -6.05 30.87
C LYS A 355 7.98 -5.85 31.90
N ALA A 356 8.50 -6.93 32.48
CA ALA A 356 9.63 -6.88 33.39
C ALA A 356 11.00 -6.95 32.69
N GLY A 357 11.04 -6.91 31.34
CA GLY A 357 12.28 -6.94 30.57
C GLY A 357 12.98 -8.30 30.53
N ARG A 358 12.29 -9.40 30.89
CA ARG A 358 12.83 -10.76 30.94
C ARG A 358 12.47 -11.61 29.72
N MET A 359 11.94 -11.00 28.66
CA MET A 359 11.73 -11.70 27.39
C MET A 359 13.01 -11.67 26.57
N GLY A 360 13.60 -12.83 26.33
CA GLY A 360 14.81 -13.01 25.53
C GLY A 360 14.51 -13.54 24.12
N GLN A 361 15.58 -13.99 23.45
CA GLN A 361 15.50 -14.68 22.16
C GLN A 361 16.68 -15.65 22.01
N ASN A 362 16.44 -16.80 21.38
CA ASN A 362 17.47 -17.79 21.07
C ASN A 362 17.44 -18.14 19.57
N LEU A 363 18.60 -18.43 18.99
CA LEU A 363 18.70 -18.88 17.61
C LEU A 363 18.16 -20.32 17.48
N MET A 364 17.19 -20.53 16.60
CA MET A 364 16.50 -21.80 16.40
C MET A 364 16.99 -22.56 15.16
N ALA A 365 17.34 -21.84 14.07
CA ALA A 365 17.90 -22.43 12.86
C ALA A 365 18.61 -21.37 11.99
N ILE A 366 19.51 -21.84 11.12
CA ILE A 366 20.18 -21.04 10.09
C ILE A 366 19.75 -21.55 8.72
N ILE A 367 19.39 -20.64 7.82
CA ILE A 367 19.00 -20.95 6.44
C ILE A 367 20.05 -20.37 5.51
N ALA A 368 20.72 -21.19 4.72
CA ALA A 368 21.81 -20.79 3.83
C ALA A 368 21.55 -21.16 2.36
N GLU A 369 22.34 -20.58 1.46
CA GLU A 369 22.30 -20.88 0.04
C GLU A 369 22.94 -22.23 -0.29
N GLY A 370 22.15 -23.14 -0.85
CA GLY A 370 22.62 -24.41 -1.43
C GLY A 370 22.65 -24.41 -2.96
N SER A 371 23.39 -25.36 -3.52
CA SER A 371 23.52 -25.56 -4.97
C SER A 371 22.21 -25.99 -5.65
N ARG A 372 21.30 -26.66 -4.93
CA ARG A 372 20.00 -27.18 -5.45
C ARG A 372 18.77 -26.69 -4.66
N GLY A 373 18.94 -25.68 -3.82
CA GLY A 373 17.89 -25.16 -2.95
C GLY A 373 18.45 -24.51 -1.69
N ARG A 374 17.59 -24.28 -0.70
CA ARG A 374 18.04 -23.81 0.61
C ARG A 374 18.66 -24.96 1.39
N VAL A 375 19.64 -24.64 2.21
CA VAL A 375 20.22 -25.53 3.21
C VAL A 375 19.76 -25.07 4.58
N TYR A 376 19.36 -26.00 5.44
CA TYR A 376 18.91 -25.74 6.80
C TYR A 376 19.91 -26.34 7.78
N LEU A 377 20.37 -25.53 8.73
CA LEU A 377 21.43 -25.88 9.67
C LEU A 377 20.98 -25.59 11.10
N ALA A 378 21.49 -26.38 12.04
CA ALA A 378 21.34 -26.14 13.47
C ALA A 378 21.99 -24.80 13.87
N PRO A 379 21.51 -24.14 14.93
CA PRO A 379 22.14 -22.94 15.46
C PRO A 379 23.58 -23.23 15.92
N THR A 380 24.48 -22.26 15.73
CA THR A 380 25.83 -22.30 16.29
C THR A 380 26.03 -21.13 17.24
N HIS A 381 26.79 -21.33 18.31
CA HIS A 381 27.09 -20.28 19.29
C HIS A 381 27.80 -19.09 18.63
N GLU A 382 28.65 -19.34 17.63
CA GLU A 382 29.35 -18.31 16.86
C GLU A 382 28.38 -17.36 16.14
N MET A 383 27.33 -17.91 15.49
CA MET A 383 26.34 -17.12 14.76
C MET A 383 25.48 -16.26 15.68
N GLU A 384 25.12 -16.80 16.85
CA GLU A 384 24.39 -16.05 17.88
C GLU A 384 25.28 -14.97 18.51
N ALA A 385 26.55 -15.29 18.80
CA ALA A 385 27.51 -14.34 19.33
C ALA A 385 27.75 -13.16 18.37
N VAL A 386 27.89 -13.41 17.06
CA VAL A 386 28.05 -12.34 16.06
C VAL A 386 26.81 -11.44 15.99
N ALA A 387 25.60 -12.00 16.07
CA ALA A 387 24.38 -11.19 16.12
C ALA A 387 24.33 -10.31 17.37
N ASN A 388 24.76 -10.84 18.52
CA ASN A 388 24.78 -10.13 19.81
C ASN A 388 25.91 -9.10 19.94
N GLN A 389 26.90 -9.10 19.05
CA GLN A 389 27.92 -8.04 18.98
C GLN A 389 27.37 -6.72 18.41
N ALA A 390 26.21 -6.74 17.75
CA ALA A 390 25.62 -5.54 17.18
C ALA A 390 25.21 -4.54 18.26
N GLN A 391 25.75 -3.32 18.18
CA GLN A 391 25.44 -2.22 19.10
C GLN A 391 24.83 -1.06 18.32
N PRO A 392 23.49 -0.90 18.34
CA PRO A 392 22.85 0.21 17.67
C PRO A 392 23.19 1.53 18.36
N ALA A 393 23.75 2.48 17.62
CA ALA A 393 24.01 3.83 18.12
C ALA A 393 22.73 4.68 18.23
N TRP A 394 21.67 4.26 17.52
CA TRP A 394 20.38 4.93 17.51
C TRP A 394 19.26 3.92 17.26
N GLN A 395 18.07 4.19 17.80
CA GLN A 395 16.84 3.47 17.49
C GLN A 395 15.63 4.42 17.53
N PRO A 396 14.51 4.08 16.85
CA PRO A 396 13.28 4.85 16.97
C PRO A 396 12.71 4.84 18.40
N GLU A 397 12.55 6.01 19.00
CA GLU A 397 12.00 6.18 20.37
C GLU A 397 10.49 6.46 20.39
N THR A 398 9.89 6.70 19.21
CA THR A 398 8.45 6.95 19.07
C THR A 398 7.65 5.80 19.67
N GLN A 399 6.73 6.13 20.57
CA GLN A 399 5.91 5.15 21.27
C GLN A 399 4.91 4.49 20.33
N LEU A 400 4.71 3.19 20.51
CA LEU A 400 3.61 2.46 19.90
C LEU A 400 2.28 2.92 20.54
N PRO A 401 1.20 3.03 19.76
CA PRO A 401 -0.09 3.44 20.29
C PRO A 401 -0.65 2.40 21.27
N ASP A 402 -1.37 2.87 22.28
CA ASP A 402 -2.17 2.01 23.17
C ASP A 402 -3.49 1.61 22.49
N ASN A 403 -3.36 0.96 21.33
CA ASN A 403 -4.48 0.38 20.59
C ASN A 403 -4.50 -1.13 20.83
N PRO A 404 -5.30 -1.61 21.80
CA PRO A 404 -5.32 -3.01 22.15
C PRO A 404 -5.89 -3.89 21.04
N ARG A 405 -6.50 -3.37 19.97
CA ARG A 405 -7.02 -4.17 18.84
C ARG A 405 -5.89 -4.55 17.88
N ASP A 406 -5.12 -3.56 17.44
CA ASP A 406 -4.19 -3.70 16.31
C ASP A 406 -2.71 -3.68 16.71
N PHE A 407 -2.37 -3.19 17.91
CA PHE A 407 -0.99 -3.11 18.41
C PHE A 407 -0.86 -3.94 19.67
N LYS A 408 -0.35 -5.17 19.53
CA LYS A 408 -0.31 -6.13 20.66
C LYS A 408 1.03 -6.16 21.37
N THR A 409 2.09 -5.71 20.70
CA THR A 409 3.48 -5.72 21.20
C THR A 409 3.68 -4.95 22.51
N PRO A 410 2.98 -3.83 22.82
CA PRO A 410 3.12 -3.15 24.13
C PRO A 410 2.73 -4.02 25.32
N ASN A 411 1.84 -5.01 25.15
CA ASN A 411 1.48 -5.94 26.22
C ASN A 411 2.67 -6.79 26.69
N TYR A 412 3.74 -6.86 25.90
CA TYR A 412 4.90 -7.70 26.11
C TYR A 412 6.18 -6.89 26.37
N GLY A 413 6.06 -5.61 26.73
CA GLY A 413 7.21 -4.75 27.06
C GLY A 413 7.83 -4.02 25.85
N MET A 414 7.32 -4.26 24.64
CA MET A 414 7.77 -3.57 23.43
C MET A 414 6.93 -2.31 23.24
N THR A 415 7.42 -1.17 23.72
CA THR A 415 6.64 0.07 23.88
C THR A 415 6.97 1.12 22.83
N SER A 416 8.10 0.99 22.14
CA SER A 416 8.53 1.87 21.05
C SER A 416 8.62 1.13 19.71
N PHE A 417 8.63 1.88 18.59
CA PHE A 417 8.88 1.29 17.28
C PHE A 417 10.28 0.68 17.16
N GLY A 418 11.27 1.16 17.92
CA GLY A 418 12.61 0.58 17.97
C GLY A 418 12.63 -0.83 18.56
N ASP A 419 11.76 -1.11 19.54
CA ASP A 419 11.66 -2.43 20.17
C ASP A 419 11.22 -3.53 19.19
N LEU A 420 10.66 -3.15 18.03
CA LEU A 420 10.21 -4.11 17.01
C LEU A 420 11.37 -4.74 16.22
N PHE A 421 12.62 -4.34 16.46
CA PHE A 421 13.80 -4.79 15.72
C PHE A 421 14.85 -5.38 16.66
N THR A 422 15.62 -6.36 16.17
CA THR A 422 16.81 -6.83 16.88
C THR A 422 17.94 -5.78 16.81
N PRO A 423 18.94 -5.81 17.72
CA PRO A 423 20.10 -4.92 17.66
C PRO A 423 20.82 -4.93 16.30
N ARG A 424 20.99 -6.11 15.68
CA ARG A 424 21.60 -6.25 14.34
C ARG A 424 20.72 -5.65 13.23
N GLN A 425 19.41 -5.83 13.29
CA GLN A 425 18.47 -5.18 12.36
C GLN A 425 18.54 -3.66 12.48
N LEU A 426 18.59 -3.12 13.70
CA LEU A 426 18.73 -1.67 13.95
C LEU A 426 20.04 -1.12 13.40
N VAL A 427 21.19 -1.78 13.66
CA VAL A 427 22.48 -1.39 13.10
C VAL A 427 22.44 -1.36 11.57
N ALA A 428 21.79 -2.33 10.94
CA ALA A 428 21.69 -2.38 9.49
C ALA A 428 20.79 -1.29 8.91
N LEU A 429 19.57 -1.13 9.42
CA LEU A 429 18.62 -0.13 8.95
C LEU A 429 19.14 1.29 9.16
N THR A 430 19.81 1.57 10.28
CA THR A 430 20.45 2.87 10.53
C THR A 430 21.63 3.11 9.59
N THR A 431 22.48 2.09 9.34
CA THR A 431 23.58 2.20 8.38
C THR A 431 23.08 2.56 6.98
N PHE A 432 22.02 1.89 6.48
CA PHE A 432 21.44 2.22 5.19
C PHE A 432 20.76 3.61 5.18
N SER A 433 20.07 3.99 6.27
CA SER A 433 19.44 5.31 6.40
C SER A 433 20.46 6.44 6.34
N ASP A 434 21.59 6.28 7.02
CA ASP A 434 22.67 7.28 7.04
C ASP A 434 23.37 7.37 5.68
N LEU A 435 23.51 6.23 4.99
CA LEU A 435 24.05 6.19 3.64
C LEU A 435 23.18 6.91 2.60
N VAL A 436 21.88 7.15 2.84
CA VAL A 436 21.02 7.88 1.89
C VAL A 436 21.54 9.31 1.66
N GLN A 437 21.96 10.00 2.72
CA GLN A 437 22.48 11.37 2.58
C GLN A 437 23.86 11.40 1.93
N ILE A 438 24.71 10.41 2.22
CA ILE A 438 26.02 10.28 1.57
C ILE A 438 25.83 9.92 0.08
N ALA A 439 24.88 9.05 -0.23
CA ALA A 439 24.51 8.74 -1.61
C ALA A 439 24.03 9.99 -2.33
N ARG A 440 23.15 10.78 -1.71
CA ARG A 440 22.63 12.05 -2.25
C ARG A 440 23.77 13.02 -2.64
N GLU A 441 24.74 13.22 -1.75
CA GLU A 441 25.90 14.07 -2.05
C GLU A 441 26.71 13.54 -3.23
N LYS A 442 26.93 12.22 -3.26
CA LYS A 442 27.60 11.56 -4.39
C LYS A 442 26.82 11.73 -5.70
N ILE A 443 25.50 11.52 -5.68
CA ILE A 443 24.64 11.65 -6.86
C ILE A 443 24.69 13.08 -7.39
N LYS A 444 24.67 14.10 -6.51
CA LYS A 444 24.79 15.50 -6.91
C LYS A 444 26.14 15.76 -7.60
N ALA A 445 27.25 15.25 -7.05
CA ALA A 445 28.57 15.41 -7.64
C ALA A 445 28.69 14.71 -9.01
N ASP A 446 28.17 13.50 -9.11
CA ASP A 446 28.15 12.73 -10.35
C ASP A 446 27.24 13.42 -11.41
N ALA A 447 26.12 14.02 -10.99
CA ALA A 447 25.21 14.78 -11.86
C ALA A 447 25.89 16.01 -12.47
N LEU A 448 26.62 16.78 -11.64
CA LEU A 448 27.41 17.92 -12.11
C LEU A 448 28.49 17.48 -13.10
N THR A 449 29.17 16.38 -12.82
CA THR A 449 30.20 15.80 -13.70
C THR A 449 29.61 15.34 -15.03
N ALA A 450 28.39 14.81 -15.03
CA ALA A 450 27.64 14.43 -16.22
C ALA A 450 27.04 15.62 -16.99
N GLY A 451 27.27 16.86 -16.54
CA GLY A 451 26.82 18.08 -17.19
C GLY A 451 25.38 18.51 -16.86
N ILE A 452 24.76 17.94 -15.83
CA ILE A 452 23.46 18.41 -15.33
C ILE A 452 23.68 19.73 -14.59
N ILE A 453 23.04 20.80 -15.07
CA ILE A 453 23.09 22.12 -14.44
C ILE A 453 22.40 22.07 -13.07
N ASP A 454 22.98 22.73 -12.07
CA ASP A 454 22.36 22.92 -10.77
C ASP A 454 21.62 24.27 -10.75
N ASP A 455 20.32 24.23 -10.47
CA ASP A 455 19.47 25.42 -10.31
C ASP A 455 19.47 25.95 -8.87
N GLY A 456 20.27 25.33 -7.99
CA GLY A 456 20.38 25.67 -6.57
C GLY A 456 19.15 25.31 -5.75
N GLN A 457 18.16 24.63 -6.33
CA GLN A 457 16.88 24.33 -5.69
C GLN A 457 16.74 22.83 -5.44
N GLY A 458 16.32 22.48 -4.23
CA GLY A 458 15.96 21.10 -3.89
C GLY A 458 14.64 20.68 -4.52
N LEU A 459 14.35 19.39 -4.45
CA LEU A 459 13.12 18.82 -4.99
C LEU A 459 11.85 19.39 -4.32
N ASN A 460 11.92 19.66 -3.01
CA ASN A 460 10.85 20.29 -2.23
C ASN A 460 10.48 21.69 -2.75
N ASP A 461 11.47 22.43 -3.27
CA ASP A 461 11.29 23.81 -3.73
C ASP A 461 11.01 23.88 -5.24
N GLY A 462 10.72 22.74 -5.86
CA GLY A 462 10.38 22.68 -7.28
C GLY A 462 11.56 22.52 -8.22
N GLY A 463 12.79 22.36 -7.72
CA GLY A 463 13.99 22.21 -8.54
C GLY A 463 13.93 21.02 -9.52
N THR A 464 14.75 21.13 -10.57
CA THR A 464 14.91 20.13 -11.64
C THR A 464 16.38 19.90 -12.03
N GLY A 465 17.31 20.66 -11.45
CA GLY A 465 18.75 20.53 -11.63
C GLY A 465 19.40 19.38 -10.86
N ALA A 466 20.73 19.42 -10.74
CA ALA A 466 21.52 18.38 -10.10
C ALA A 466 21.11 18.11 -8.63
N THR A 467 20.78 19.15 -7.85
CA THR A 467 20.32 18.99 -6.46
C THR A 467 18.99 18.22 -6.39
N ALA A 468 17.99 18.63 -7.17
CA ALA A 468 16.70 17.97 -7.19
C ALA A 468 16.76 16.53 -7.75
N TYR A 469 17.68 16.27 -8.68
CA TYR A 469 17.91 14.91 -9.19
C TYR A 469 18.46 13.99 -8.10
N ALA A 470 19.45 14.47 -7.33
CA ALA A 470 19.99 13.75 -6.18
C ALA A 470 18.92 13.49 -5.11
N ASP A 471 18.08 14.49 -4.84
CA ASP A 471 16.93 14.35 -3.94
C ASP A 471 15.96 13.25 -4.41
N ALA A 472 15.67 13.21 -5.71
CA ALA A 472 14.75 12.24 -6.28
C ALA A 472 15.25 10.80 -6.10
N VAL A 473 16.51 10.52 -6.45
CA VAL A 473 17.11 9.19 -6.27
C VAL A 473 17.12 8.81 -4.77
N ALA A 474 17.43 9.75 -3.87
CA ALA A 474 17.42 9.52 -2.43
C ALA A 474 16.04 9.10 -1.89
N VAL A 475 14.93 9.66 -2.42
CA VAL A 475 13.56 9.25 -2.04
C VAL A 475 13.32 7.77 -2.34
N TYR A 476 13.67 7.30 -3.53
CA TYR A 476 13.44 5.89 -3.90
C TYR A 476 14.37 4.90 -3.17
N LEU A 477 15.59 5.35 -2.81
CA LEU A 477 16.49 4.59 -1.93
C LEU A 477 15.92 4.49 -0.51
N ALA A 478 15.32 5.56 0.02
CA ALA A 478 14.62 5.52 1.30
C ALA A 478 13.41 4.57 1.28
N PHE A 479 12.64 4.52 0.19
CA PHE A 479 11.58 3.50 0.04
C PHE A 479 12.12 2.06 0.03
N ALA A 480 13.35 1.83 -0.42
CA ALA A 480 13.98 0.52 -0.31
C ALA A 480 14.28 0.16 1.16
N ILE A 481 14.62 1.15 2.00
CA ILE A 481 14.82 0.97 3.44
C ILE A 481 13.50 0.61 4.13
N ASP A 482 12.40 1.31 3.82
CA ASP A 482 11.09 0.97 4.39
C ASP A 482 10.68 -0.46 4.07
N ARG A 483 10.98 -0.92 2.85
CA ARG A 483 10.76 -2.32 2.48
C ARG A 483 11.68 -3.28 3.25
N LEU A 484 12.93 -2.92 3.50
CA LEU A 484 13.79 -3.69 4.39
C LEU A 484 13.24 -3.74 5.81
N ALA A 485 12.71 -2.63 6.33
CA ALA A 485 12.11 -2.59 7.67
C ALA A 485 10.87 -3.50 7.75
N ASP A 486 9.98 -3.46 6.75
CA ASP A 486 8.77 -4.31 6.72
C ASP A 486 9.12 -5.81 6.69
N TYR A 487 10.17 -6.21 5.97
CA TYR A 487 10.59 -7.63 5.89
C TYR A 487 11.74 -8.01 6.84
N GLY A 488 12.21 -7.07 7.66
CA GLY A 488 13.41 -7.19 8.47
C GLY A 488 13.21 -6.69 9.89
N SER A 489 12.01 -6.88 10.44
CA SER A 489 11.68 -6.66 11.84
C SER A 489 11.64 -7.98 12.60
N SER A 490 11.62 -7.92 13.94
CA SER A 490 11.42 -9.08 14.83
C SER A 490 9.95 -9.54 14.91
N ILE A 491 9.07 -8.92 14.13
CA ILE A 491 7.66 -9.30 13.99
C ILE A 491 7.31 -9.78 12.58
N ALA A 492 8.29 -9.80 11.66
CA ALA A 492 8.22 -10.53 10.41
C ALA A 492 8.00 -12.03 10.67
N THR A 493 7.64 -12.80 9.65
CA THR A 493 7.28 -14.22 9.82
C THR A 493 7.83 -15.08 8.71
N TRP A 494 8.09 -16.36 9.01
CA TRP A 494 8.55 -17.33 8.03
C TRP A 494 7.35 -18.07 7.39
N LYS A 495 7.40 -18.33 6.07
CA LYS A 495 6.42 -19.16 5.37
C LYS A 495 7.08 -20.47 4.91
N PRO A 496 6.88 -21.60 5.63
CA PRO A 496 7.54 -22.87 5.29
C PRO A 496 7.20 -23.43 3.91
N SER A 497 6.01 -23.17 3.38
CA SER A 497 5.60 -23.67 2.06
C SER A 497 6.24 -22.91 0.90
N GLY A 498 6.50 -21.61 1.08
CA GLY A 498 7.27 -20.82 0.12
C GLY A 498 8.78 -20.93 0.34
N GLU A 499 9.17 -21.38 1.54
CA GLU A 499 10.50 -21.20 2.10
C GLU A 499 10.93 -19.74 1.94
N GLN A 500 10.20 -18.79 2.54
CA GLN A 500 10.51 -17.37 2.39
C GLN A 500 10.10 -16.54 3.61
N VAL A 501 10.81 -15.43 3.78
CA VAL A 501 10.45 -14.37 4.73
C VAL A 501 9.19 -13.66 4.23
N MET A 502 8.26 -13.43 5.13
CA MET A 502 7.04 -12.67 4.91
C MET A 502 7.11 -11.38 5.73
N GLN A 503 6.49 -10.35 5.18
CA GLN A 503 6.43 -9.02 5.76
C GLN A 503 5.80 -8.95 7.16
N THR A 504 6.10 -7.87 7.86
CA THR A 504 5.51 -7.46 9.13
C THR A 504 4.01 -7.23 8.97
N PHE A 505 3.62 -6.44 7.96
CA PHE A 505 2.23 -6.12 7.69
C PHE A 505 1.54 -7.19 6.82
N LYS A 506 1.26 -8.35 7.40
CA LYS A 506 0.31 -9.33 6.80
C LYS A 506 -1.15 -8.89 6.88
N ARG A 507 -1.43 -7.93 7.77
CA ARG A 507 -2.72 -7.31 8.04
C ARG A 507 -2.48 -5.87 8.51
N GLN A 508 -3.54 -5.10 8.69
CA GLN A 508 -3.53 -3.72 9.19
C GLN A 508 -3.29 -3.67 10.72
N ALA A 509 -2.27 -4.38 11.21
CA ALA A 509 -1.96 -4.53 12.62
C ALA A 509 -0.51 -4.99 12.85
N LEU A 510 0.03 -4.71 14.02
CA LEU A 510 1.33 -5.16 14.55
C LEU A 510 1.12 -6.15 15.70
N PRO A 511 0.83 -7.43 15.39
CA PRO A 511 0.78 -8.48 16.40
C PRO A 511 2.19 -8.82 16.90
N ILE A 512 2.28 -9.47 18.07
CA ILE A 512 3.51 -10.16 18.44
C ILE A 512 3.69 -11.40 17.57
N THR A 513 4.94 -11.67 17.17
CA THR A 513 5.37 -12.93 16.56
C THR A 513 6.34 -13.61 17.53
N TRP A 514 6.20 -14.93 17.68
CA TRP A 514 6.91 -15.72 18.68
C TRP A 514 8.19 -16.35 18.15
N ASP A 515 8.15 -16.87 16.93
CA ASP A 515 9.29 -17.28 16.13
C ASP A 515 9.34 -16.43 14.85
N PHE A 516 10.48 -15.80 14.58
CA PHE A 516 10.61 -14.82 13.50
C PHE A 516 11.90 -15.01 12.70
N PRO A 517 11.89 -14.78 11.38
CA PRO A 517 13.09 -14.76 10.59
C PRO A 517 13.77 -13.38 10.64
N GLU A 518 15.08 -13.37 10.78
CA GLU A 518 15.93 -12.23 10.51
C GLU A 518 16.62 -12.41 9.14
N SER A 519 16.24 -11.59 8.16
CA SER A 519 16.79 -11.64 6.81
C SER A 519 18.24 -11.15 6.75
N ASN A 520 19.10 -11.80 5.97
CA ASN A 520 20.40 -11.27 5.62
C ASN A 520 20.25 -10.20 4.51
N PHE A 521 20.49 -8.94 4.84
CA PHE A 521 20.34 -7.83 3.89
C PHE A 521 21.37 -7.83 2.75
N PHE A 522 22.43 -8.65 2.82
CA PHE A 522 23.48 -8.75 1.80
C PHE A 522 23.42 -10.03 0.95
N ALA A 523 22.49 -10.94 1.21
CA ALA A 523 22.51 -12.29 0.63
C ALA A 523 22.23 -12.35 -0.89
N GLY A 524 21.80 -11.27 -1.56
CA GLY A 524 21.44 -11.29 -2.99
C GLY A 524 20.22 -12.14 -3.35
N LYS A 525 19.73 -13.00 -2.43
CA LYS A 525 18.52 -13.82 -2.53
C LYS A 525 17.57 -13.54 -1.35
N SER A 526 16.28 -13.83 -1.52
CA SER A 526 15.20 -13.45 -0.58
C SER A 526 15.09 -11.93 -0.40
N ILE A 527 14.31 -11.42 0.56
CA ILE A 527 14.23 -9.97 0.78
C ILE A 527 15.54 -9.48 1.40
N CYS A 528 16.34 -8.82 0.57
CA CYS A 528 17.63 -8.21 0.85
C CYS A 528 17.69 -6.81 0.20
N TRP A 529 18.77 -6.06 0.42
CA TRP A 529 18.88 -4.69 -0.08
C TRP A 529 18.75 -4.58 -1.60
N GLU A 530 19.45 -5.44 -2.34
CA GLU A 530 19.38 -5.46 -3.81
C GLU A 530 17.95 -5.68 -4.32
N ASN A 531 17.23 -6.63 -3.72
CA ASN A 531 15.84 -6.88 -4.07
C ASN A 531 14.95 -5.70 -3.68
N ALA A 532 15.19 -5.06 -2.53
CA ALA A 532 14.43 -3.89 -2.11
C ALA A 532 14.60 -2.70 -3.08
N VAL A 533 15.82 -2.44 -3.54
CA VAL A 533 16.15 -1.44 -4.57
C VAL A 533 15.51 -1.80 -5.91
N LYS A 534 15.60 -3.08 -6.32
CA LYS A 534 14.96 -3.56 -7.55
C LYS A 534 13.45 -3.33 -7.52
N TYR A 535 12.77 -3.65 -6.42
CA TYR A 535 11.34 -3.38 -6.27
C TYR A 535 11.03 -1.89 -6.32
N SER A 536 11.77 -1.01 -5.64
CA SER A 536 11.55 0.44 -5.76
C SER A 536 11.70 0.92 -7.22
N SER A 537 12.72 0.43 -7.92
CA SER A 537 13.04 0.83 -9.30
C SER A 537 12.01 0.33 -10.32
N ASP A 538 11.63 -0.95 -10.25
CA ASP A 538 10.67 -1.54 -11.19
C ASP A 538 9.27 -0.94 -11.00
N ASN A 539 8.87 -0.69 -9.74
CA ASN A 539 7.58 -0.09 -9.44
C ASN A 539 7.53 1.41 -9.74
N LEU A 540 8.67 2.12 -9.70
CA LEU A 540 8.80 3.48 -10.22
C LEU A 540 8.48 3.52 -11.72
N VAL A 541 9.08 2.64 -12.52
CA VAL A 541 8.78 2.55 -13.96
C VAL A 541 7.30 2.25 -14.18
N ALA A 542 6.73 1.31 -13.42
CA ALA A 542 5.30 0.98 -13.48
C ALA A 542 4.37 2.12 -13.03
N SER A 543 4.88 3.13 -12.31
CA SER A 543 4.15 4.32 -11.87
C SER A 543 4.32 5.52 -12.80
N SER A 544 5.16 5.43 -13.83
CA SER A 544 5.41 6.53 -14.76
C SER A 544 4.59 6.40 -16.05
N SER A 545 4.22 7.54 -16.65
CA SER A 545 3.79 7.61 -18.05
C SER A 545 5.00 7.72 -18.99
N TYR A 546 4.91 7.13 -20.17
CA TYR A 546 6.00 7.15 -21.18
C TYR A 546 6.29 8.55 -21.70
N GLU A 547 5.24 9.35 -21.88
CA GLU A 547 5.29 10.74 -22.32
C GLU A 547 4.83 11.61 -21.15
N SER A 548 5.76 12.01 -20.29
CA SER A 548 5.44 12.81 -19.10
C SER A 548 5.19 14.28 -19.45
N VAL A 549 4.15 14.55 -20.22
CA VAL A 549 3.75 15.92 -20.57
C VAL A 549 2.95 16.57 -19.43
N PHE A 550 2.34 15.77 -18.54
CA PHE A 550 1.42 16.27 -17.52
C PHE A 550 2.06 16.28 -16.14
N SER A 551 2.19 17.47 -15.54
CA SER A 551 2.72 17.65 -14.18
C SER A 551 1.74 17.20 -13.11
N GLY A 552 2.25 16.58 -12.06
CA GLY A 552 1.53 16.34 -10.81
C GLY A 552 2.02 17.27 -9.70
N GLN A 553 1.13 17.65 -8.77
CA GLN A 553 1.47 18.44 -7.59
C GLN A 553 0.88 17.81 -6.33
N VAL A 554 1.69 17.68 -5.28
CA VAL A 554 1.28 17.00 -4.06
C VAL A 554 1.54 17.85 -2.83
N PHE A 555 0.53 17.94 -1.96
CA PHE A 555 0.55 18.79 -0.77
C PHE A 555 0.19 18.00 0.49
N GLN A 556 0.84 18.33 1.61
CA GLN A 556 0.34 17.94 2.92
C GLN A 556 -0.76 18.94 3.31
N ALA A 557 -2.02 18.49 3.33
CA ALA A 557 -3.14 19.38 3.61
C ALA A 557 -4.31 18.64 4.28
N ASP A 558 -5.01 19.35 5.17
CA ASP A 558 -6.25 18.90 5.78
C ASP A 558 -7.42 19.14 4.81
N ALA A 559 -8.10 18.06 4.44
CA ALA A 559 -9.26 18.09 3.54
C ALA A 559 -10.38 19.03 4.02
N GLN A 560 -10.48 19.28 5.34
CA GLN A 560 -11.47 20.18 5.94
C GLN A 560 -11.15 21.68 5.72
N ARG A 561 -9.92 22.03 5.32
CA ARG A 561 -9.43 23.42 5.27
C ARG A 561 -8.81 23.84 3.94
N GLN A 562 -8.37 22.89 3.13
CA GLN A 562 -7.68 23.16 1.87
C GLN A 562 -8.51 23.96 0.85
N ASN A 563 -7.83 24.64 -0.08
CA ASN A 563 -8.43 25.35 -1.23
C ASN A 563 -7.92 24.82 -2.58
N ILE A 564 -7.17 23.71 -2.56
CA ILE A 564 -6.62 23.01 -3.71
C ILE A 564 -7.76 22.48 -4.60
N SER A 565 -8.90 22.04 -4.04
CA SER A 565 -10.03 21.52 -4.84
C SER A 565 -10.72 22.57 -5.72
N MET A 566 -10.44 23.86 -5.53
CA MET A 566 -11.14 24.94 -6.21
C MET A 566 -11.14 24.75 -7.74
N SER A 567 -12.35 24.63 -8.29
CA SER A 567 -12.65 24.42 -9.71
C SER A 567 -11.95 23.20 -10.33
N LYS A 568 -11.70 22.15 -9.53
CA LYS A 568 -11.11 20.88 -10.00
C LYS A 568 -12.14 19.76 -10.07
N VAL A 569 -11.88 18.79 -10.93
CA VAL A 569 -12.62 17.52 -10.95
C VAL A 569 -12.17 16.69 -9.73
N ILE A 570 -13.13 16.18 -8.97
CA ILE A 570 -12.84 15.48 -7.71
C ILE A 570 -13.24 14.01 -7.83
N SER A 571 -12.29 13.12 -7.59
CA SER A 571 -12.53 11.71 -7.31
C SER A 571 -11.72 11.34 -6.08
N THR A 572 -12.35 10.77 -5.05
CA THR A 572 -11.67 10.61 -3.75
C THR A 572 -12.14 9.41 -2.95
N ASP A 573 -11.25 8.90 -2.11
CA ASP A 573 -11.45 7.73 -1.25
C ASP A 573 -11.19 8.07 0.23
N PRO A 574 -12.17 8.68 0.92
CA PRO A 574 -11.98 9.13 2.30
C PRO A 574 -11.78 7.96 3.28
N PRO A 575 -11.16 8.18 4.45
CA PRO A 575 -11.03 7.15 5.48
C PRO A 575 -12.39 6.68 6.00
N TYR A 576 -12.50 5.37 6.24
CA TYR A 576 -13.75 4.75 6.70
C TYR A 576 -13.75 4.55 8.21
N TYR A 577 -14.53 5.37 8.91
CA TYR A 577 -14.94 5.20 10.30
C TYR A 577 -13.88 4.55 11.22
N ASP A 578 -14.04 3.30 11.64
CA ASP A 578 -13.13 2.55 12.54
C ASP A 578 -12.26 1.50 11.81
N ASN A 579 -12.05 1.64 10.49
CA ASN A 579 -11.50 0.56 9.68
C ASN A 579 -9.98 0.42 9.79
N ILE A 580 -9.23 1.54 9.74
CA ILE A 580 -7.75 1.54 9.70
C ILE A 580 -7.21 2.81 10.39
N GLY A 581 -6.33 2.64 11.38
CA GLY A 581 -5.53 3.74 11.94
C GLY A 581 -4.29 4.00 11.09
N TYR A 582 -4.41 4.75 9.99
CA TYR A 582 -3.31 4.95 9.05
C TYR A 582 -2.15 5.69 9.71
N ALA A 583 -2.42 6.75 10.47
CA ALA A 583 -1.38 7.53 11.13
C ALA A 583 -0.53 6.66 12.08
N ASP A 584 -1.17 5.78 12.87
CA ASP A 584 -0.47 4.87 13.78
C ASP A 584 0.40 3.86 13.03
N LEU A 585 -0.17 3.21 12.01
CA LEU A 585 0.57 2.18 11.26
C LEU A 585 1.71 2.80 10.45
N SER A 586 1.50 4.01 9.90
CA SER A 586 2.49 4.72 9.11
C SER A 586 3.69 5.22 9.92
N ASP A 587 3.57 5.37 11.24
CA ASP A 587 4.72 5.72 12.09
C ASP A 587 5.85 4.69 11.99
N PHE A 588 5.52 3.42 11.72
CA PHE A 588 6.51 2.36 11.47
C PHE A 588 7.49 2.73 10.34
N PHE A 589 7.01 3.40 9.30
CA PHE A 589 7.83 3.87 8.17
C PHE A 589 8.32 5.30 8.38
N TYR A 590 7.48 6.16 8.97
CA TYR A 590 7.78 7.57 9.19
C TYR A 590 9.09 7.78 9.93
N VAL A 591 9.42 6.95 10.92
CA VAL A 591 10.67 7.09 11.70
C VAL A 591 11.92 6.91 10.84
N TRP A 592 11.89 5.99 9.86
CA TRP A 592 12.99 5.73 8.94
C TRP A 592 13.06 6.77 7.81
N LEU A 593 11.91 7.12 7.25
CA LEU A 593 11.77 8.20 6.26
C LEU A 593 12.24 9.54 6.82
N ARG A 594 11.85 9.87 8.05
CA ARG A 594 12.27 11.09 8.74
C ARG A 594 13.78 11.14 8.91
N ARG A 595 14.41 10.04 9.35
CA ARG A 595 15.87 9.97 9.47
C ARG A 595 16.55 10.20 8.12
N SER A 596 16.01 9.59 7.06
CA SER A 596 16.63 9.58 5.74
C SER A 596 16.36 10.83 4.90
N LEU A 597 15.20 11.48 5.07
CA LEU A 597 14.68 12.49 4.12
C LEU A 597 14.31 13.84 4.74
N ARG A 598 14.45 14.03 6.07
CA ARG A 598 14.23 15.35 6.69
C ARG A 598 15.06 16.48 6.06
N PRO A 599 16.33 16.28 5.63
CA PRO A 599 17.07 17.32 4.91
C PRO A 599 16.45 17.73 3.56
N ILE A 600 15.67 16.84 2.94
CA ILE A 600 15.03 17.06 1.63
C ILE A 600 13.63 17.64 1.80
N TYR A 601 12.85 17.09 2.73
CA TYR A 601 11.48 17.51 3.03
C TYR A 601 11.33 17.90 4.51
N PRO A 602 11.91 19.03 4.94
CA PRO A 602 11.91 19.42 6.35
C PRO A 602 10.50 19.64 6.92
N ALA A 603 9.55 20.11 6.11
CA ALA A 603 8.16 20.32 6.51
C ALA A 603 7.40 19.01 6.74
N LEU A 604 7.50 18.04 5.80
CA LEU A 604 6.84 16.73 5.94
C LEU A 604 7.35 15.95 7.15
N PHE A 605 8.63 16.12 7.48
CA PHE A 605 9.32 15.40 8.55
C PHE A 605 9.63 16.28 9.78
N ALA A 606 8.84 17.35 9.98
CA ALA A 606 9.05 18.30 11.07
C ALA A 606 8.77 17.68 12.45
N THR A 607 7.69 16.91 12.57
CA THR A 607 7.24 16.29 13.83
C THR A 607 8.00 14.99 14.13
N MET A 608 7.89 14.48 15.36
CA MET A 608 8.50 13.19 15.75
C MET A 608 7.70 11.98 15.26
N ALA A 609 6.40 12.18 15.00
CA ALA A 609 5.47 11.16 14.52
C ALA A 609 4.45 11.83 13.60
N VAL A 610 3.73 11.06 12.80
CA VAL A 610 2.66 11.54 11.92
C VAL A 610 1.58 12.30 12.72
N PRO A 611 0.94 13.37 12.22
CA PRO A 611 -0.20 13.99 12.92
C PRO A 611 -1.37 13.02 13.11
N LYS A 612 -1.93 12.92 14.33
CA LYS A 612 -3.08 12.05 14.67
C LYS A 612 -4.37 12.82 14.96
N ALA A 613 -4.26 14.08 15.38
CA ALA A 613 -5.40 14.84 15.92
C ALA A 613 -6.43 15.17 14.84
N GLU A 614 -5.97 15.45 13.62
CA GLU A 614 -6.80 15.82 12.48
C GLU A 614 -7.17 14.61 11.60
N GLU A 615 -6.68 13.40 11.90
CA GLU A 615 -7.00 12.19 11.13
C GLU A 615 -8.47 11.81 11.34
N LEU A 616 -9.26 11.84 10.26
CA LEU A 616 -10.70 11.55 10.28
C LEU A 616 -11.01 10.05 10.46
N VAL A 617 -10.76 9.52 11.66
CA VAL A 617 -11.06 8.14 12.07
C VAL A 617 -11.83 8.11 13.40
N ALA A 618 -12.80 7.20 13.50
CA ALA A 618 -13.64 7.00 14.68
C ALA A 618 -13.00 5.99 15.64
N THR A 619 -11.87 6.39 16.25
CA THR A 619 -11.07 5.52 17.13
C THR A 619 -11.29 5.86 18.62
N PRO A 620 -11.98 5.01 19.42
CA PRO A 620 -12.37 5.36 20.79
C PRO A 620 -11.21 5.71 21.72
N TYR A 621 -10.07 5.02 21.62
CA TYR A 621 -8.93 5.26 22.51
C TYR A 621 -8.32 6.67 22.32
N ARG A 622 -8.52 7.31 21.15
CA ARG A 622 -8.07 8.68 20.88
C ARG A 622 -9.05 9.75 21.36
N HIS A 623 -10.35 9.42 21.42
CA HIS A 623 -11.43 10.38 21.67
C HIS A 623 -12.12 10.17 23.04
N GLY A 624 -11.66 9.19 23.82
CA GLY A 624 -12.11 8.87 25.17
C GLY A 624 -13.40 8.05 25.26
N SER A 625 -14.28 8.10 24.26
CA SER A 625 -15.45 7.22 24.16
C SER A 625 -15.82 6.94 22.70
N LYS A 626 -16.68 5.94 22.47
CA LYS A 626 -17.18 5.60 21.13
C LYS A 626 -18.02 6.74 20.55
N GLU A 627 -18.87 7.36 21.37
CA GLU A 627 -19.77 8.44 20.98
C GLU A 627 -18.99 9.70 20.59
N LYS A 628 -17.93 10.04 21.34
CA LYS A 628 -17.06 11.17 21.00
C LYS A 628 -16.28 10.92 19.70
N ALA A 629 -15.82 9.68 19.49
CA ALA A 629 -15.14 9.30 18.26
C ALA A 629 -16.07 9.40 17.04
N GLU A 630 -17.32 8.97 17.18
CA GLU A 630 -18.36 9.06 16.16
C GLU A 630 -18.67 10.52 15.80
N GLN A 631 -18.89 11.37 16.81
CA GLN A 631 -19.15 12.80 16.62
C GLN A 631 -17.98 13.52 15.94
N PHE A 632 -16.74 13.22 16.35
CA PHE A 632 -15.54 13.78 15.72
C PHE A 632 -15.49 13.42 14.23
N PHE A 633 -15.67 12.13 13.90
CA PHE A 633 -15.67 11.65 12.52
C PHE A 633 -16.77 12.31 11.70
N LEU A 634 -18.01 12.35 12.21
CA LEU A 634 -19.16 12.95 11.53
C LEU A 634 -18.93 14.42 11.20
N ASN A 635 -18.54 15.20 12.20
CA ASN A 635 -18.36 16.64 12.04
C ASN A 635 -17.23 16.93 11.06
N GLY A 636 -16.10 16.23 11.19
CA GLY A 636 -14.95 16.43 10.31
C GLY A 636 -15.21 15.96 8.88
N MET A 637 -15.88 14.81 8.70
CA MET A 637 -16.25 14.31 7.36
C MET A 637 -17.29 15.22 6.71
N THR A 638 -18.28 15.71 7.45
CA THR A 638 -19.27 16.68 6.93
C THR A 638 -18.56 17.97 6.49
N ALA A 639 -17.62 18.49 7.28
CA ALA A 639 -16.85 19.68 6.92
C ALA A 639 -15.98 19.47 5.68
N ALA A 640 -15.31 18.32 5.58
CA ALA A 640 -14.54 17.95 4.40
C ALA A 640 -15.44 17.85 3.15
N MET A 641 -16.55 17.11 3.23
CA MET A 641 -17.48 16.96 2.10
C MET A 641 -18.11 18.29 1.70
N HIS A 642 -18.48 19.15 2.65
CA HIS A 642 -19.02 20.48 2.36
C HIS A 642 -18.03 21.32 1.58
N ARG A 643 -16.76 21.29 1.99
CA ARG A 643 -15.68 21.98 1.30
C ARG A 643 -15.48 21.45 -0.13
N LEU A 644 -15.63 20.14 -0.36
CA LEU A 644 -15.58 19.58 -1.70
C LEU A 644 -16.80 20.01 -2.53
N ALA A 645 -18.00 20.05 -1.95
CA ALA A 645 -19.22 20.49 -2.64
C ALA A 645 -19.13 21.96 -3.10
N GLU A 646 -18.53 22.83 -2.29
CA GLU A 646 -18.31 24.24 -2.62
C GLU A 646 -17.24 24.46 -3.69
N GLN A 647 -16.20 23.61 -3.70
CA GLN A 647 -15.01 23.83 -4.52
C GLN A 647 -14.99 23.03 -5.83
N ALA A 648 -15.72 21.93 -5.92
CA ALA A 648 -15.71 21.07 -7.10
C ALA A 648 -16.07 21.84 -8.38
N HIS A 649 -15.47 21.43 -9.50
CA HIS A 649 -15.83 21.99 -10.80
C HIS A 649 -17.32 21.72 -11.10
N PRO A 650 -18.16 22.74 -11.37
CA PRO A 650 -19.62 22.59 -11.39
C PRO A 650 -20.16 21.67 -12.50
N VAL A 651 -19.39 21.49 -13.58
CA VAL A 651 -19.76 20.59 -14.70
C VAL A 651 -19.67 19.11 -14.33
N PHE A 652 -18.64 18.71 -13.59
CA PHE A 652 -18.30 17.31 -13.40
C PHE A 652 -18.85 16.81 -12.07
N PRO A 653 -19.50 15.63 -12.01
CA PRO A 653 -19.92 15.08 -10.75
C PRO A 653 -18.68 14.74 -9.91
N THR A 654 -18.76 14.90 -8.59
CA THR A 654 -17.76 14.40 -7.65
C THR A 654 -17.97 12.90 -7.45
N THR A 655 -16.91 12.10 -7.47
CA THR A 655 -17.01 10.66 -7.20
C THR A 655 -16.35 10.32 -5.88
N ILE A 656 -17.07 9.56 -5.04
CA ILE A 656 -16.64 9.22 -3.68
C ILE A 656 -16.67 7.71 -3.52
N TYR A 657 -15.52 7.11 -3.23
CA TYR A 657 -15.41 5.68 -2.96
C TYR A 657 -15.78 5.40 -1.51
N TYR A 658 -16.63 4.39 -1.29
CA TYR A 658 -17.05 3.96 0.03
C TYR A 658 -17.11 2.44 0.12
N ALA A 659 -16.54 1.84 1.17
CA ALA A 659 -16.54 0.38 1.35
C ALA A 659 -17.66 -0.08 2.30
N PHE A 660 -18.48 -1.05 1.88
CA PHE A 660 -19.63 -1.54 2.66
C PHE A 660 -19.32 -2.78 3.49
N LYS A 661 -19.48 -2.70 4.82
CA LYS A 661 -19.23 -3.83 5.75
C LYS A 661 -20.48 -4.66 6.04
N GLN A 662 -20.56 -5.83 5.39
CA GLN A 662 -21.65 -6.80 5.55
C GLN A 662 -21.82 -7.37 6.98
N SER A 663 -20.80 -7.28 7.84
CA SER A 663 -20.92 -7.75 9.23
C SER A 663 -21.84 -6.89 10.11
N ASP A 664 -22.40 -5.82 9.55
CA ASP A 664 -23.33 -4.91 10.23
C ASP A 664 -24.81 -5.32 10.05
N THR A 665 -25.02 -6.52 9.47
CA THR A 665 -26.32 -7.17 9.32
C THR A 665 -26.52 -8.17 10.47
N THR A 666 -27.52 -7.96 11.33
CA THR A 666 -27.97 -8.95 12.31
C THR A 666 -29.28 -9.60 11.84
N ASP A 667 -29.65 -10.76 12.38
CA ASP A 667 -30.90 -11.48 12.05
C ASP A 667 -32.18 -10.66 12.33
N VAL A 668 -32.07 -9.50 12.99
CA VAL A 668 -33.17 -8.58 13.36
C VAL A 668 -33.12 -7.27 12.56
N GLY A 669 -32.21 -7.13 11.58
CA GLY A 669 -32.06 -5.95 10.74
C GLY A 669 -30.62 -5.40 10.68
N THR A 670 -30.38 -4.49 9.73
CA THR A 670 -29.13 -3.72 9.59
C THR A 670 -29.02 -2.74 10.76
N GLY A 671 -28.08 -3.01 11.69
CA GLY A 671 -27.73 -2.07 12.76
C GLY A 671 -26.88 -0.95 12.19
N ASN A 672 -27.52 0.00 11.49
CA ASN A 672 -26.87 1.09 10.79
C ASN A 672 -26.25 2.08 11.78
N THR A 673 -24.93 2.29 11.71
CA THR A 673 -24.30 3.53 12.19
C THR A 673 -23.40 4.07 11.08
N GLY A 674 -22.24 3.47 10.80
CA GLY A 674 -21.26 4.02 9.85
C GLY A 674 -21.76 4.41 8.45
N TRP A 675 -22.64 3.62 7.81
CA TRP A 675 -23.16 3.93 6.46
C TRP A 675 -24.18 5.06 6.44
N GLU A 676 -25.15 5.04 7.35
CA GLU A 676 -26.14 6.11 7.53
C GLU A 676 -25.42 7.42 7.87
N THR A 677 -24.50 7.36 8.83
CA THR A 677 -23.63 8.45 9.28
C THR A 677 -22.86 9.09 8.12
N PHE A 678 -22.25 8.30 7.24
CA PHE A 678 -21.49 8.82 6.10
C PHE A 678 -22.39 9.43 5.02
N LEU A 679 -23.48 8.74 4.63
CA LEU A 679 -24.42 9.29 3.65
C LEU A 679 -25.09 10.57 4.15
N GLU A 680 -25.43 10.61 5.43
CA GLU A 680 -25.95 11.81 6.07
C GLU A 680 -24.94 12.97 5.99
N ALA A 681 -23.64 12.71 6.22
CA ALA A 681 -22.59 13.71 6.05
C ALA A 681 -22.50 14.23 4.60
N VAL A 682 -22.56 13.35 3.59
CA VAL A 682 -22.53 13.73 2.16
C VAL A 682 -23.75 14.58 1.79
N LEU A 683 -24.95 14.20 2.25
CA LEU A 683 -26.18 14.94 1.95
C LEU A 683 -26.24 16.29 2.69
N LYS A 684 -25.83 16.33 3.97
CA LYS A 684 -25.73 17.58 4.76
C LYS A 684 -24.68 18.54 4.23
N ALA A 685 -23.61 18.01 3.63
CA ALA A 685 -22.58 18.79 2.97
C ALA A 685 -23.05 19.54 1.72
N GLY A 686 -24.29 19.28 1.24
CA GLY A 686 -24.83 19.96 0.07
C GLY A 686 -24.63 19.18 -1.23
N PHE A 687 -24.33 17.89 -1.18
CA PHE A 687 -24.40 17.02 -2.35
C PHE A 687 -25.79 16.40 -2.51
N THR A 688 -26.14 16.09 -3.76
CA THR A 688 -27.16 15.12 -4.14
C THR A 688 -26.48 13.92 -4.81
N ILE A 689 -26.99 12.71 -4.58
CA ILE A 689 -26.46 11.49 -5.20
C ILE A 689 -27.22 11.25 -6.51
N THR A 690 -26.50 11.24 -7.63
CA THR A 690 -27.06 11.01 -8.98
C THR A 690 -26.80 9.60 -9.50
N GLY A 691 -25.91 8.84 -8.85
CA GLY A 691 -25.63 7.45 -9.21
C GLY A 691 -24.87 6.70 -8.12
N THR A 692 -25.00 5.38 -8.11
CA THR A 692 -24.30 4.48 -7.19
C THR A 692 -23.84 3.23 -7.92
N TRP A 693 -22.54 2.95 -7.93
CA TRP A 693 -21.97 1.82 -8.65
C TRP A 693 -21.33 0.80 -7.71
N PRO A 694 -21.81 -0.46 -7.67
CA PRO A 694 -21.15 -1.52 -6.92
C PRO A 694 -19.89 -1.98 -7.68
N MET A 695 -18.72 -1.68 -7.13
CA MET A 695 -17.43 -2.11 -7.66
C MET A 695 -16.77 -3.14 -6.73
N ARG A 696 -16.44 -4.30 -7.28
CA ARG A 696 -15.69 -5.36 -6.58
C ARG A 696 -14.22 -4.99 -6.52
N THR A 697 -13.90 -4.13 -5.58
CA THR A 697 -12.51 -3.70 -5.37
C THR A 697 -11.76 -4.60 -4.39
N GLU A 698 -12.25 -5.78 -3.99
CA GLU A 698 -11.62 -6.65 -2.97
C GLU A 698 -11.50 -8.12 -3.39
N LEU A 699 -10.43 -8.79 -2.94
CA LEU A 699 -10.24 -10.24 -3.16
C LEU A 699 -11.16 -11.04 -2.24
N ALA A 700 -11.88 -12.01 -2.80
CA ALA A 700 -12.69 -12.97 -2.04
C ALA A 700 -11.84 -13.81 -1.04
N ASN A 701 -10.54 -13.98 -1.30
CA ASN A 701 -9.63 -14.81 -0.50
C ASN A 701 -8.85 -14.05 0.58
N ARG A 702 -9.41 -12.99 1.18
CA ARG A 702 -8.80 -12.40 2.39
C ARG A 702 -8.77 -13.44 3.51
N MET A 703 -7.66 -13.50 4.26
CA MET A 703 -7.42 -14.51 5.33
C MET A 703 -8.36 -14.38 6.55
N ILE A 704 -9.29 -13.41 6.54
CA ILE A 704 -10.43 -13.26 7.45
C ILE A 704 -11.69 -13.96 6.89
N GLY A 705 -11.59 -14.62 5.73
CA GLY A 705 -12.66 -15.39 5.09
C GLY A 705 -12.85 -16.81 5.63
N SER A 706 -11.99 -17.27 6.56
CA SER A 706 -12.28 -18.50 7.30
C SER A 706 -13.17 -18.17 8.51
N GLY A 707 -14.48 -18.05 8.24
CA GLY A 707 -15.52 -17.97 9.28
C GLY A 707 -16.20 -16.61 9.48
N THR A 708 -15.84 -15.56 8.74
CA THR A 708 -16.54 -14.26 8.78
C THR A 708 -16.69 -13.66 7.38
N ASN A 709 -17.94 -13.51 6.91
CA ASN A 709 -18.29 -12.80 5.67
C ASN A 709 -17.97 -11.30 5.81
N ALA A 710 -16.73 -10.89 5.49
CA ALA A 710 -16.28 -9.52 5.63
C ALA A 710 -15.95 -8.88 4.26
N LEU A 711 -16.80 -7.90 3.87
CA LEU A 711 -16.72 -6.94 2.75
C LEU A 711 -16.63 -7.52 1.31
N ALA A 712 -17.77 -7.59 0.63
CA ALA A 712 -17.87 -8.09 -0.75
C ALA A 712 -17.89 -7.01 -1.87
N SER A 713 -17.98 -5.71 -1.56
CA SER A 713 -17.95 -4.64 -2.58
C SER A 713 -17.66 -3.24 -1.99
N SER A 714 -17.02 -2.37 -2.79
CA SER A 714 -17.06 -0.91 -2.58
C SER A 714 -18.19 -0.34 -3.44
N ILE A 715 -18.78 0.77 -3.02
CA ILE A 715 -19.75 1.55 -3.77
C ILE A 715 -19.06 2.86 -4.16
N VAL A 716 -19.17 3.22 -5.44
CA VAL A 716 -18.80 4.57 -5.91
C VAL A 716 -20.08 5.41 -5.92
N LEU A 717 -20.10 6.45 -5.10
CA LEU A 717 -21.15 7.45 -5.11
C LEU A 717 -20.82 8.50 -6.16
N VAL A 718 -21.80 8.85 -6.99
CA VAL A 718 -21.71 9.93 -7.97
C VAL A 718 -22.55 11.08 -7.45
N CYS A 719 -21.90 12.20 -7.18
CA CYS A 719 -22.47 13.32 -6.45
C CYS A 719 -22.45 14.60 -7.28
N ARG A 720 -23.55 15.35 -7.28
CA ARG A 720 -23.60 16.73 -7.78
C ARG A 720 -23.92 17.71 -6.66
N PRO A 721 -23.49 18.97 -6.73
CA PRO A 721 -23.98 20.00 -5.81
C PRO A 721 -25.51 20.06 -5.86
N ARG A 722 -26.14 20.11 -4.70
CA ARG A 722 -27.59 20.25 -4.57
C ARG A 722 -27.97 21.69 -4.88
N GLU A 723 -28.95 21.89 -5.75
CA GLU A 723 -29.47 23.22 -6.04
C GLU A 723 -30.08 23.86 -4.78
N ALA A 724 -29.75 25.13 -4.52
CA ALA A 724 -30.22 25.85 -3.33
C ALA A 724 -31.75 25.99 -3.28
N ASN A 725 -32.42 25.92 -4.43
CA ASN A 725 -33.87 25.99 -4.61
C ASN A 725 -34.50 24.62 -4.92
N ALA A 726 -33.80 23.51 -4.63
CA ALA A 726 -34.33 22.17 -4.84
C ALA A 726 -35.68 21.99 -4.12
N ALA A 727 -36.70 21.56 -4.86
CA ALA A 727 -38.06 21.39 -4.34
C ALA A 727 -38.10 20.35 -3.21
N THR A 728 -38.85 20.65 -2.15
CA THR A 728 -39.15 19.70 -1.08
C THR A 728 -40.48 19.01 -1.36
N ILE A 729 -40.48 17.68 -1.38
CA ILE A 729 -41.71 16.88 -1.50
C ILE A 729 -42.08 16.25 -0.17
N SER A 730 -43.35 15.92 0.01
CA SER A 730 -43.80 15.16 1.18
C SER A 730 -43.33 13.70 1.11
N ARG A 731 -43.25 13.03 2.27
CA ARG A 731 -42.95 11.57 2.33
C ARG A 731 -43.92 10.74 1.47
N ARG A 732 -45.17 11.18 1.35
CA ARG A 732 -46.19 10.50 0.55
C ARG A 732 -45.89 10.59 -0.95
N GLU A 733 -45.49 11.77 -1.42
CA GLU A 733 -45.08 11.99 -2.80
C GLU A 733 -43.80 11.21 -3.11
N PHE A 734 -42.82 11.22 -2.20
CA PHE A 734 -41.61 10.41 -2.33
C PHE A 734 -41.92 8.92 -2.51
N ILE A 735 -42.78 8.32 -1.67
CA ILE A 735 -43.16 6.90 -1.80
C ILE A 735 -43.89 6.64 -3.13
N LYS A 736 -44.68 7.60 -3.60
CA LYS A 736 -45.40 7.48 -4.87
C LYS A 736 -44.43 7.49 -6.06
N GLU A 737 -43.53 8.46 -6.12
CA GLU A 737 -42.49 8.56 -7.15
C GLU A 737 -41.57 7.34 -7.12
N LEU A 738 -41.09 6.97 -5.93
CA LEU A 738 -40.28 5.76 -5.74
C LEU A 738 -40.98 4.53 -6.32
N LYS A 739 -42.26 4.29 -6.00
CA LYS A 739 -42.98 3.13 -6.54
C LYS A 739 -43.15 3.16 -8.06
N GLN A 740 -43.23 4.35 -8.67
CA GLN A 740 -43.36 4.51 -10.11
C GLN A 740 -42.03 4.21 -10.83
N GLU A 741 -40.92 4.69 -10.27
CA GLU A 741 -39.59 4.51 -10.87
C GLU A 741 -38.95 3.16 -10.51
N LEU A 742 -39.27 2.59 -9.35
CA LEU A 742 -38.59 1.41 -8.81
C LEU A 742 -38.72 0.19 -9.72
N SER A 743 -39.87 -0.02 -10.38
CA SER A 743 -40.03 -1.17 -11.29
C SER A 743 -39.05 -1.12 -12.47
N GLU A 744 -38.99 0.03 -13.15
CA GLU A 744 -38.09 0.22 -14.29
C GLU A 744 -36.62 0.22 -13.83
N ALA A 745 -36.31 0.85 -12.69
CA ALA A 745 -34.97 0.84 -12.11
C ALA A 745 -34.53 -0.58 -11.70
N ILE A 746 -35.43 -1.41 -11.17
CA ILE A 746 -35.15 -2.82 -10.83
C ILE A 746 -34.91 -3.65 -12.09
N ASP A 747 -35.73 -3.50 -13.13
CA ASP A 747 -35.55 -4.24 -14.38
C ASP A 747 -34.22 -3.90 -15.07
N VAL A 748 -33.82 -2.62 -15.01
CA VAL A 748 -32.48 -2.17 -15.45
C VAL A 748 -31.39 -2.73 -14.54
N MET A 749 -31.59 -2.74 -13.21
CA MET A 749 -30.60 -3.26 -12.26
C MET A 749 -30.41 -4.79 -12.33
N ILE A 750 -31.41 -5.55 -12.77
CA ILE A 750 -31.36 -7.02 -12.94
C ILE A 750 -30.93 -7.39 -14.38
N GLY A 751 -30.66 -6.40 -15.23
CA GLY A 751 -30.15 -6.59 -16.59
C GLY A 751 -31.17 -7.18 -17.56
N GLY A 752 -32.44 -6.77 -17.45
CA GLY A 752 -33.57 -7.33 -18.20
C GLY A 752 -33.27 -7.65 -19.67
N ALA A 753 -33.70 -8.82 -20.14
CA ALA A 753 -33.64 -9.44 -21.49
C ALA A 753 -32.35 -9.35 -22.35
N GLU A 754 -31.46 -8.38 -22.15
CA GLU A 754 -30.30 -8.07 -22.99
C GLU A 754 -28.95 -8.10 -22.23
N GLY A 755 -28.94 -8.50 -20.95
CA GLY A 755 -27.77 -9.18 -20.35
C GLY A 755 -26.61 -8.32 -19.83
N VAL A 756 -26.87 -7.19 -19.17
CA VAL A 756 -25.86 -6.47 -18.37
C VAL A 756 -26.47 -6.09 -17.02
N SER A 757 -26.11 -6.80 -15.95
CA SER A 757 -26.68 -6.60 -14.61
C SER A 757 -25.65 -6.02 -13.64
N PRO A 758 -25.86 -4.84 -13.04
CA PRO A 758 -25.02 -4.31 -11.95
C PRO A 758 -25.06 -5.14 -10.65
N VAL A 759 -26.05 -6.04 -10.51
CA VAL A 759 -26.25 -6.86 -9.32
C VAL A 759 -26.27 -8.33 -9.71
N ALA A 760 -25.43 -9.15 -9.09
CA ALA A 760 -25.51 -10.60 -9.28
C ALA A 760 -26.89 -11.08 -8.77
N PRO A 761 -27.59 -11.97 -9.50
CA PRO A 761 -28.83 -12.56 -8.99
C PRO A 761 -28.53 -13.20 -7.62
N PRO A 762 -29.41 -13.05 -6.61
CA PRO A 762 -29.24 -13.78 -5.36
C PRO A 762 -29.13 -15.27 -5.70
N LEU A 763 -28.07 -15.91 -5.18
CA LEU A 763 -27.86 -17.36 -5.29
C LEU A 763 -29.18 -18.03 -4.92
N ARG A 764 -29.85 -18.65 -5.91
CA ARG A 764 -30.95 -19.55 -5.62
C ARG A 764 -30.36 -20.64 -4.72
N GLN A 765 -30.71 -20.62 -3.44
CA GLN A 765 -30.52 -21.77 -2.59
C GLN A 765 -31.34 -22.87 -3.24
N ASN A 766 -30.67 -23.81 -3.90
CA ASN A 766 -31.30 -25.07 -4.28
C ASN A 766 -31.68 -25.74 -2.96
N SER A 767 -32.98 -25.87 -2.78
CA SER A 767 -33.66 -26.73 -1.80
C SER A 767 -33.06 -28.12 -1.73
#